data_AF-A0A8C2S0D4-F1
#
_entry.id   AF-A0A8C2S0D4-F1
#
_cell.length_a   1.000
_cell.length_b   1.000
_cell.length_c   1.000
_cell.angle_alpha   90.00
_cell.angle_beta   90.00
_cell.angle_gamma   90.00
#
_symmetry.space_group_name_H-M   'P 1'
#
loop_
_entity.id
_entity.type
_entity.pdbx_description
1 polymer ?
#
loop_
_entity_poly.entity_id
_entity_poly.type
_entity_poly.pdbx_seq_one_letter_code
_entity_poly.pdbx_strand_id
1 'polypeptide(L)'
;LCPQDHVYELLNTADACQCHFDINLNFDFTRSYLDLIVTYTSVILLLSRIEDRRVLIGMFNCAHEMLHGHSDSSFARLAQMVLEYDHPLKKLTEEFGPHTKAVSEALLSLHCLFVRRNQGAEQWRSVQLLSLIGTASAMINPANSDTMACEYLSVEVMERWIVIGFLLCHGCLNSNADCQKLWKLCLQGSLYITLIREDALQVAKLIFFGDFYGQFHSQRRQFLRIAVKELETVLTDEPGLLGPKALYAFMALSFIRDEVTWLVRHTENVTKTKTPEDYVDSSIAELLFLLEEVRALVRRHIKVIQQYHLQYLARFDALVLSDIIQNLSVCPEEESIIMSSFVSTLSSLNLKQVDNGEKFEFSGLRLDWFRLQAYTSVAKAPLHLHENPDLAKVMNLIVFHSRMLDSVESMLVETSDLSTFWYAGVRAVVRGRQGCLGDDAFFPGSPFPQYPHLKNHGLHHCNSFLEELAKQTSNCVLEICAEQRNLSEQLLPKHCATTISKAKNKKTMKQRQTPRKGEPERDKPGAESHRKNRSVVTNMDKLHLNLTELALTMNHVQSFSVFEHTIFPSEYLSSHLEARFNRAIVWLAGYNATTQEIARPSELLAGVKAYISFIQSLAQFLGADVSRVIRNALLQQTQPLDSCGEQTITTLYTNWYLESLLRQASSGTIILSPVMQAFISLPREGEQNFSAEEFSDVSEMRALAELLGPYGMKFLSENLMWHVTSQIVELKKLVVENMDVLVQIRSNFNKADLMASLVPQLTGADNVLKRMTIIGVILSFRAMAQEGLREVSGGGGLLLSRECSPECCFLLHQVTLSIFELASAAGVDCDIDPALVAAIANLKTGYSNNIHCLTKAIIQVSAALFTVYNKNIETHLKEFLVVASVSLLQLGQETDKLKTRNRESISLLMRLESSFLTLDMLESCFPYVLLRNAYREVSRHSACSSCTAK
;
A
#
# COMPACT_ATOMS: atom_id res chain seq x y z
N LEU A 1 25.66 41.28 24.11
CA LEU A 1 26.94 41.06 23.40
C LEU A 1 26.63 40.36 22.10
N CYS A 2 27.29 40.72 20.99
CA CYS A 2 27.05 40.09 19.69
C CYS A 2 27.89 38.80 19.59
N PRO A 3 27.39 37.72 18.95
CA PRO A 3 28.22 36.55 18.64
C PRO A 3 29.48 36.90 17.84
N GLN A 4 29.38 37.89 16.93
CA GLN A 4 30.52 38.47 16.19
C GLN A 4 31.69 38.89 17.10
N ASP A 5 31.39 39.50 18.24
CA ASP A 5 32.40 40.10 19.13
C ASP A 5 33.39 39.02 19.62
N HIS A 6 32.85 37.87 20.04
CA HIS A 6 33.62 36.74 20.57
C HIS A 6 34.41 36.01 19.46
N VAL A 7 33.89 35.97 18.23
CA VAL A 7 34.62 35.42 17.08
C VAL A 7 35.85 36.27 16.79
N TYR A 8 35.70 37.60 16.74
CA TYR A 8 36.85 38.48 16.53
C TYR A 8 37.84 38.47 17.69
N GLU A 9 37.38 38.41 18.94
CA GLU A 9 38.28 38.28 20.10
C GLU A 9 39.13 36.99 20.00
N LEU A 10 38.51 35.86 19.61
CA LEU A 10 39.20 34.58 19.45
C LEU A 10 40.16 34.56 18.25
N LEU A 11 39.77 35.12 17.09
CA LEU A 11 40.64 35.20 15.91
C LEU A 11 41.87 36.10 16.17
N ASN A 12 41.68 37.27 16.79
CA ASN A 12 42.79 38.13 17.22
C ASN A 12 43.70 37.46 18.24
N THR A 13 43.14 36.64 19.15
CA THR A 13 43.92 35.86 20.11
C THR A 13 44.76 34.78 19.42
N ALA A 14 44.21 34.05 18.45
CA ALA A 14 44.92 33.04 17.68
C ALA A 14 46.10 33.63 16.88
N ASP A 15 45.92 34.80 16.27
CA ASP A 15 46.98 35.56 15.59
C ASP A 15 48.07 36.04 16.57
N ALA A 16 47.68 36.58 17.73
CA ALA A 16 48.60 37.06 18.75
C ALA A 16 49.44 35.92 19.39
N CYS A 17 48.85 34.74 19.54
CA CYS A 17 49.52 33.50 19.92
C CYS A 17 50.34 32.88 18.79
N GLN A 18 50.14 33.32 17.54
CA GLN A 18 50.73 32.76 16.32
C GLN A 18 50.51 31.24 16.24
N CYS A 19 49.25 30.80 16.44
CA CYS A 19 48.88 29.39 16.45
C CYS A 19 49.23 28.70 15.12
N HIS A 20 49.89 27.55 15.23
CA HIS A 20 50.16 26.65 14.10
C HIS A 20 48.94 25.77 13.80
N PHE A 21 48.62 25.57 12.53
CA PHE A 21 47.46 24.81 12.08
C PHE A 21 47.87 23.80 10.99
N ASP A 22 47.75 22.51 11.30
CA ASP A 22 47.90 21.41 10.35
C ASP A 22 46.84 20.34 10.62
N ILE A 23 45.90 20.17 9.67
CA ILE A 23 44.80 19.19 9.74
C ILE A 23 45.29 17.75 9.95
N ASN A 24 46.54 17.44 9.59
CA ASN A 24 47.14 16.11 9.71
C ASN A 24 47.70 15.86 11.13
N LEU A 25 47.89 16.91 11.94
CA LEU A 25 48.46 16.86 13.29
C LEU A 25 47.43 17.29 14.34
N ASN A 26 47.08 18.58 14.39
CA ASN A 26 46.10 19.14 15.31
C ASN A 26 44.71 19.19 14.66
N PHE A 27 44.20 18.01 14.30
CA PHE A 27 42.97 17.83 13.51
C PHE A 27 41.78 18.60 14.09
N ASP A 28 41.41 18.39 15.35
CA ASP A 28 40.20 18.99 15.92
C ASP A 28 40.33 20.51 16.06
N PHE A 29 41.53 21.00 16.42
CA PHE A 29 41.83 22.42 16.57
C PHE A 29 41.80 23.15 15.22
N THR A 30 42.50 22.62 14.20
CA THR A 30 42.47 23.18 12.83
C THR A 30 41.07 23.10 12.22
N ARG A 31 40.36 21.98 12.41
CA ARG A 31 38.97 21.83 11.99
C ARG A 31 38.07 22.88 12.61
N SER A 32 38.07 23.03 13.94
CA SER A 32 37.20 23.99 14.62
C SER A 32 37.52 25.44 14.28
N TYR A 33 38.79 25.77 14.00
CA TYR A 33 39.17 27.09 13.48
C TYR A 33 38.56 27.36 12.09
N LEU A 34 38.68 26.41 11.16
CA LEU A 34 38.10 26.53 9.81
C LEU A 34 36.56 26.51 9.80
N ASP A 35 35.94 25.63 10.60
CA ASP A 35 34.48 25.54 10.78
C ASP A 35 33.91 26.82 11.41
N LEU A 36 34.63 27.46 12.35
CA LEU A 36 34.22 28.74 12.94
C LEU A 36 34.23 29.87 11.90
N ILE A 37 35.30 29.98 11.10
CA ILE A 37 35.43 30.99 10.04
C ILE A 37 34.35 30.84 8.98
N VAL A 38 34.09 29.60 8.54
CA VAL A 38 33.06 29.30 7.55
C VAL A 38 31.66 29.52 8.10
N THR A 39 31.38 29.09 9.34
CA THR A 39 30.09 29.35 10.00
C THR A 39 29.84 30.85 10.17
N TYR A 40 30.82 31.60 10.69
CA TYR A 40 30.71 33.05 10.86
C TYR A 40 30.43 33.76 9.53
N THR A 41 31.21 33.45 8.49
CA THR A 41 31.03 34.00 7.15
C THR A 41 29.67 33.64 6.55
N SER A 42 29.24 32.38 6.70
CA SER A 42 27.94 31.92 6.19
C SER A 42 26.76 32.60 6.88
N VAL A 43 26.86 32.87 8.19
CA VAL A 43 25.84 33.62 8.95
C VAL A 43 25.78 35.09 8.53
N ILE A 44 26.92 35.76 8.33
CA ILE A 44 26.96 37.16 7.84
C ILE A 44 26.42 37.25 6.40
N LEU A 45 26.76 36.29 5.53
CA LEU A 45 26.21 36.20 4.18
C LEU A 45 24.69 35.94 4.20
N LEU A 46 24.19 35.05 5.06
CA LEU A 46 22.76 34.81 5.22
C LEU A 46 22.03 36.07 5.72
N LEU A 47 22.57 36.77 6.72
CA LEU A 47 22.02 38.04 7.21
C LEU A 47 21.90 39.08 6.08
N SER A 48 22.87 39.14 5.16
CA SER A 48 22.82 40.06 4.02
C SER A 48 21.71 39.75 3.00
N ARG A 49 21.25 38.48 2.91
CA ARG A 49 20.12 38.05 2.06
C ARG A 49 18.75 38.46 2.61
N ILE A 50 18.66 38.79 3.90
CA ILE A 50 17.42 39.27 4.51
C ILE A 50 17.24 40.74 4.14
N GLU A 51 16.43 41.01 3.12
CA GLU A 51 16.18 42.38 2.60
C GLU A 51 15.54 43.28 3.67
N ASP A 52 14.48 42.80 4.32
CA ASP A 52 13.73 43.54 5.36
C ASP A 52 14.46 43.71 6.70
N ARG A 53 15.72 43.25 6.85
CA ARG A 53 16.46 43.29 8.13
C ARG A 53 16.46 44.67 8.78
N ARG A 54 16.59 45.72 7.96
CA ARG A 54 16.59 47.13 8.39
C ARG A 54 15.22 47.58 8.90
N VAL A 55 14.16 47.16 8.21
CA VAL A 55 12.77 47.49 8.55
C VAL A 55 12.38 46.82 9.86
N LEU A 56 12.69 45.52 10.02
CA LEU A 56 12.41 44.77 11.24
C LEU A 56 13.11 45.35 12.48
N ILE A 57 14.42 45.63 12.37
CA ILE A 57 15.22 46.18 13.48
C ILE A 57 14.79 47.62 13.81
N GLY A 58 14.50 48.44 12.80
CA GLY A 58 13.98 49.80 12.99
C GLY A 58 12.60 49.82 13.64
N MET A 59 11.64 49.03 13.13
CA MET A 59 10.29 48.94 13.69
C MET A 59 10.29 48.45 15.13
N PHE A 60 11.13 47.46 15.46
CA PHE A 60 11.27 46.99 16.84
C PHE A 60 11.77 48.11 17.77
N ASN A 61 12.82 48.84 17.37
CA ASN A 61 13.34 49.94 18.20
C ASN A 61 12.33 51.09 18.35
N CYS A 62 11.63 51.47 17.29
CA CYS A 62 10.58 52.49 17.38
C CYS A 62 9.44 52.05 18.32
N ALA A 63 9.02 50.79 18.27
CA ALA A 63 8.02 50.25 19.19
C ALA A 63 8.53 50.22 20.65
N HIS A 64 9.78 49.82 20.87
CA HIS A 64 10.43 49.85 22.19
C HIS A 64 10.51 51.28 22.75
N GLU A 65 10.94 52.24 21.93
CA GLU A 65 11.07 53.65 22.31
C GLU A 65 9.71 54.30 22.63
N MET A 66 8.65 53.95 21.89
CA MET A 66 7.28 54.37 22.19
C MET A 66 6.71 53.75 23.48
N LEU A 67 7.19 52.57 23.91
CA LEU A 67 6.73 51.88 25.13
C LEU A 67 7.53 52.25 26.38
N HIS A 68 8.84 52.49 26.24
CA HIS A 68 9.77 52.68 27.35
C HIS A 68 10.37 54.09 27.45
N GLY A 69 10.11 54.96 26.46
CA GLY A 69 10.62 56.34 26.43
C GLY A 69 12.09 56.46 26.01
N HIS A 70 12.72 55.35 25.61
CA HIS A 70 14.09 55.31 25.09
C HIS A 70 14.28 54.15 24.11
N SER A 71 15.13 54.35 23.10
CA SER A 71 15.68 53.29 22.23
C SER A 71 16.30 52.13 23.03
N ASP A 72 16.36 50.95 22.43
CA ASP A 72 17.02 49.79 23.02
C ASP A 72 18.55 49.98 23.12
N SER A 73 19.11 49.43 24.20
CA SER A 73 20.53 49.38 24.53
C SER A 73 21.43 48.74 23.46
N SER A 74 20.92 47.79 22.66
CA SER A 74 21.68 47.10 21.61
C SER A 74 21.47 47.70 20.22
N PHE A 75 20.36 48.41 20.00
CA PHE A 75 19.95 48.93 18.69
C PHE A 75 21.06 49.73 17.98
N ALA A 76 21.74 50.65 18.67
CA ALA A 76 22.78 51.48 18.07
C ALA A 76 23.95 50.64 17.50
N ARG A 77 24.37 49.58 18.21
CA ARG A 77 25.42 48.65 17.78
C ARG A 77 24.92 47.73 16.65
N LEU A 78 23.69 47.23 16.76
CA LEU A 78 23.07 46.34 15.78
C LEU A 78 22.80 47.05 14.45
N ALA A 79 22.32 48.30 14.49
CA ALA A 79 22.12 49.13 13.31
C ALA A 79 23.45 49.43 12.62
N GLN A 80 24.49 49.82 13.38
CA GLN A 80 25.84 50.04 12.83
C GLN A 80 26.39 48.77 12.15
N MET A 81 26.26 47.60 12.79
CA MET A 81 26.63 46.31 12.20
C MET A 81 25.90 46.02 10.88
N VAL A 82 24.60 46.29 10.82
CA VAL A 82 23.76 46.09 9.61
C VAL A 82 24.06 47.10 8.49
N LEU A 83 24.64 48.26 8.81
CA LEU A 83 25.18 49.20 7.83
C LEU A 83 26.56 48.78 7.33
N GLU A 84 27.42 48.27 8.21
CA GLU A 84 28.79 47.83 7.87
C GLU A 84 28.81 46.59 6.96
N TYR A 85 27.91 45.62 7.17
CA TYR A 85 27.81 44.41 6.34
C TYR A 85 26.85 44.53 5.13
N ASP A 86 26.58 45.74 4.64
CA ASP A 86 25.79 45.92 3.40
C ASP A 86 26.50 45.35 2.15
N HIS A 87 27.83 45.29 2.18
CA HIS A 87 28.68 44.62 1.19
C HIS A 87 29.55 43.59 1.92
N PRO A 88 28.95 42.46 2.37
CA PRO A 88 29.52 41.62 3.43
C PRO A 88 30.88 41.04 3.04
N LEU A 89 31.03 40.52 1.81
CA LEU A 89 32.31 39.98 1.33
C LEU A 89 33.43 41.02 1.35
N LYS A 90 33.15 42.28 1.02
CA LYS A 90 34.16 43.36 1.04
C LYS A 90 34.58 43.68 2.47
N LYS A 91 33.62 43.88 3.37
CA LYS A 91 33.87 44.17 4.78
C LYS A 91 34.60 43.01 5.47
N LEU A 92 34.17 41.77 5.27
CA LEU A 92 34.85 40.58 5.78
C LEU A 92 36.28 40.43 5.21
N THR A 93 36.51 40.74 3.93
CA THR A 93 37.87 40.75 3.35
C THR A 93 38.79 41.77 4.04
N GLU A 94 38.27 42.97 4.32
CA GLU A 94 39.00 44.02 5.05
C GLU A 94 39.31 43.60 6.50
N GLU A 95 38.40 42.88 7.16
CA GLU A 95 38.55 42.38 8.54
C GLU A 95 39.45 41.13 8.66
N PHE A 96 39.43 40.23 7.67
CA PHE A 96 40.33 39.06 7.62
C PHE A 96 41.74 39.37 7.06
N GLY A 97 42.02 40.65 6.75
CA GLY A 97 43.36 41.15 6.41
C GLY A 97 44.47 40.65 7.33
N PRO A 98 44.46 40.93 8.66
CA PRO A 98 45.46 40.41 9.60
C PRO A 98 45.51 38.87 9.64
N HIS A 99 44.35 38.22 9.70
CA HIS A 99 44.19 36.77 9.83
C HIS A 99 44.72 35.97 8.62
N THR A 100 45.05 36.64 7.51
CA THR A 100 45.49 36.04 6.24
C THR A 100 46.60 35.00 6.41
N LYS A 101 47.57 35.21 7.33
CA LYS A 101 48.64 34.24 7.55
C LYS A 101 48.09 32.91 8.07
N ALA A 102 47.46 32.93 9.26
CA ALA A 102 46.97 31.74 9.95
C ALA A 102 45.94 30.97 9.10
N VAL A 103 45.03 31.68 8.43
CA VAL A 103 44.06 31.07 7.51
C VAL A 103 44.76 30.41 6.31
N SER A 104 45.76 31.06 5.71
CA SER A 104 46.49 30.46 4.57
C SER A 104 47.28 29.22 4.95
N GLU A 105 47.90 29.18 6.13
CA GLU A 105 48.63 28.01 6.64
C GLU A 105 47.68 26.85 6.94
N ALA A 106 46.57 27.12 7.65
CA ALA A 106 45.52 26.13 7.90
C ALA A 106 44.94 25.52 6.60
N LEU A 107 44.65 26.34 5.60
CA LEU A 107 44.12 25.87 4.31
C LEU A 107 45.16 25.10 3.47
N LEU A 108 46.44 25.47 3.52
CA LEU A 108 47.49 24.73 2.82
C LEU A 108 47.68 23.31 3.37
N SER A 109 47.45 23.08 4.66
CA SER A 109 47.49 21.73 5.25
C SER A 109 46.49 20.76 4.60
N LEU A 110 45.39 21.27 4.07
CA LEU A 110 44.38 20.49 3.33
C LEU A 110 44.86 20.04 1.95
N HIS A 111 45.91 20.63 1.36
CA HIS A 111 46.25 20.44 -0.06
C HIS A 111 46.47 18.96 -0.43
N CYS A 112 47.34 18.26 0.30
CA CYS A 112 47.64 16.85 0.03
C CYS A 112 46.42 15.94 0.30
N LEU A 113 45.65 16.24 1.35
CA LEU A 113 44.44 15.51 1.69
C LEU A 113 43.34 15.67 0.63
N PHE A 114 43.10 16.90 0.17
CA PHE A 114 42.08 17.22 -0.82
C PHE A 114 42.42 16.62 -2.18
N VAL A 115 43.69 16.69 -2.61
CA VAL A 115 44.16 16.02 -3.84
C VAL A 115 44.00 14.50 -3.78
N ARG A 116 44.16 13.89 -2.60
CA ARG A 116 43.95 12.43 -2.41
C ARG A 116 42.48 12.04 -2.37
N ARG A 117 41.63 12.78 -1.65
CA ARG A 117 40.20 12.47 -1.48
C ARG A 117 39.37 12.84 -2.71
N ASN A 118 39.69 13.95 -3.39
CA ASN A 118 38.95 14.46 -4.55
C ASN A 118 39.38 13.81 -5.89
N GLN A 119 39.67 12.50 -5.88
CA GLN A 119 40.08 11.73 -7.07
C GLN A 119 38.91 11.30 -7.96
N GLY A 120 39.20 10.97 -9.22
CA GLY A 120 38.22 10.48 -10.19
C GLY A 120 37.90 8.99 -10.02
N ALA A 121 36.73 8.56 -10.51
CA ALA A 121 36.27 7.18 -10.36
C ALA A 121 37.23 6.13 -10.98
N GLU A 122 38.00 6.47 -12.02
CA GLU A 122 39.03 5.58 -12.58
C GLU A 122 40.21 5.37 -11.62
N GLN A 123 40.59 6.41 -10.87
CA GLN A 123 41.65 6.33 -9.87
C GLN A 123 41.19 5.49 -8.66
N TRP A 124 39.95 5.70 -8.21
CA TRP A 124 39.30 4.87 -7.18
C TRP A 124 39.24 3.38 -7.58
N ARG A 125 38.98 3.06 -8.86
CA ARG A 125 39.06 1.68 -9.39
C ARG A 125 40.49 1.14 -9.37
N SER A 126 41.49 1.93 -9.80
CA SER A 126 42.89 1.48 -9.86
C SER A 126 43.52 1.20 -8.49
N VAL A 127 43.01 1.85 -7.43
CA VAL A 127 43.41 1.64 -6.03
C VAL A 127 42.49 0.65 -5.30
N GLN A 128 41.45 0.12 -5.96
CA GLN A 128 40.42 -0.75 -5.36
C GLN A 128 39.78 -0.18 -4.08
N LEU A 129 39.48 1.12 -4.09
CA LEU A 129 38.98 1.86 -2.93
C LEU A 129 37.73 1.19 -2.32
N LEU A 130 37.72 1.03 -0.98
CA LEU A 130 36.74 0.32 -0.14
C LEU A 130 36.67 -1.22 -0.30
N SER A 131 37.37 -1.84 -1.25
CA SER A 131 37.30 -3.31 -1.42
C SER A 131 37.92 -4.06 -0.24
N LEU A 132 37.19 -5.02 0.32
CA LEU A 132 37.71 -5.94 1.34
C LEU A 132 38.38 -7.17 0.71
N ILE A 133 37.96 -7.57 -0.49
CA ILE A 133 38.44 -8.79 -1.16
C ILE A 133 39.66 -8.55 -2.07
N GLY A 134 39.92 -7.30 -2.49
CA GLY A 134 41.07 -6.92 -3.32
C GLY A 134 42.43 -7.34 -2.76
N THR A 135 42.55 -7.51 -1.43
CA THR A 135 43.69 -8.19 -0.79
C THR A 135 43.19 -9.06 0.36
N ALA A 136 42.66 -10.25 0.04
CA ALA A 136 42.05 -11.18 1.00
C ALA A 136 42.94 -11.53 2.22
N SER A 137 44.26 -11.57 2.07
CA SER A 137 45.19 -11.79 3.19
C SER A 137 45.26 -10.64 4.21
N ALA A 138 44.77 -9.45 3.84
CA ALA A 138 44.67 -8.27 4.70
C ALA A 138 43.25 -8.02 5.23
N MET A 139 42.31 -8.97 5.04
CA MET A 139 40.92 -8.84 5.48
C MET A 139 40.78 -8.75 7.01
N ILE A 140 41.66 -9.42 7.77
CA ILE A 140 41.68 -9.38 9.24
C ILE A 140 42.41 -8.14 9.78
N ASN A 141 43.35 -7.57 9.02
CA ASN A 141 44.17 -6.45 9.47
C ASN A 141 43.31 -5.20 9.72
N PRO A 142 43.58 -4.39 10.77
CA PRO A 142 42.91 -3.12 10.97
C PRO A 142 43.10 -2.20 9.74
N ALA A 143 42.03 -1.54 9.32
CA ALA A 143 42.10 -0.43 8.38
C ALA A 143 42.57 0.82 9.13
N ASN A 144 43.87 1.07 9.11
CA ASN A 144 44.52 2.20 9.77
C ASN A 144 45.07 3.24 8.76
N SER A 145 45.26 4.46 9.25
CA SER A 145 45.89 5.58 8.56
C SER A 145 46.50 6.51 9.61
N ASP A 146 47.65 7.13 9.33
CA ASP A 146 48.26 8.18 10.16
C ASP A 146 47.29 9.34 10.42
N THR A 147 46.26 9.51 9.59
CA THR A 147 45.26 10.58 9.69
C THR A 147 43.81 10.04 9.65
N MET A 148 43.48 9.06 10.52
CA MET A 148 42.15 8.42 10.62
C MET A 148 40.94 9.36 10.41
N ALA A 149 40.92 10.50 11.12
CA ALA A 149 39.81 11.45 11.07
C ALA A 149 39.67 12.18 9.71
N CYS A 150 40.75 12.26 8.93
CA CYS A 150 40.79 12.83 7.60
C CYS A 150 40.25 11.89 6.51
N GLU A 151 40.13 10.58 6.77
CA GLU A 151 39.64 9.60 5.79
C GLU A 151 38.12 9.66 5.60
N TYR A 152 37.37 9.95 6.68
CA TYR A 152 35.91 10.12 6.66
C TYR A 152 35.45 11.58 6.74
N LEU A 153 36.37 12.56 6.85
CA LEU A 153 36.05 13.99 6.73
C LEU A 153 35.30 14.26 5.42
N SER A 154 34.27 15.10 5.46
CA SER A 154 33.49 15.43 4.26
C SER A 154 34.31 16.24 3.25
N VAL A 155 34.30 15.82 1.99
CA VAL A 155 34.86 16.59 0.87
C VAL A 155 34.08 17.90 0.67
N GLU A 156 32.76 17.92 0.94
CA GLU A 156 31.92 19.12 0.88
C GLU A 156 32.36 20.20 1.88
N VAL A 157 32.66 19.78 3.11
CA VAL A 157 33.18 20.67 4.16
C VAL A 157 34.58 21.19 3.79
N MET A 158 35.45 20.34 3.21
CA MET A 158 36.74 20.78 2.69
C MET A 158 36.61 21.80 1.54
N GLU A 159 35.68 21.58 0.60
CA GLU A 159 35.40 22.55 -0.48
C GLU A 159 34.94 23.90 0.08
N ARG A 160 34.09 23.88 1.12
CA ARG A 160 33.63 25.09 1.83
C ARG A 160 34.77 25.82 2.51
N TRP A 161 35.60 25.13 3.28
CA TRP A 161 36.79 25.73 3.92
C TRP A 161 37.70 26.38 2.88
N ILE A 162 38.04 25.67 1.79
CA ILE A 162 38.96 26.15 0.75
C ILE A 162 38.40 27.40 0.04
N VAL A 163 37.15 27.36 -0.45
CA VAL A 163 36.60 28.48 -1.21
C VAL A 163 36.27 29.67 -0.32
N ILE A 164 35.62 29.47 0.82
CA ILE A 164 35.22 30.58 1.70
C ILE A 164 36.45 31.18 2.40
N GLY A 165 37.34 30.35 2.93
CA GLY A 165 38.53 30.82 3.65
C GLY A 165 39.49 31.62 2.74
N PHE A 166 39.73 31.17 1.51
CA PHE A 166 40.52 31.98 0.58
C PHE A 166 39.75 33.18 -0.01
N LEU A 167 38.41 33.14 -0.14
CA LEU A 167 37.61 34.32 -0.55
C LEU A 167 37.82 35.50 0.41
N LEU A 168 37.92 35.22 1.71
CA LEU A 168 38.29 36.21 2.74
C LEU A 168 39.75 36.66 2.57
N CYS A 169 40.67 35.70 2.44
CA CYS A 169 42.12 35.93 2.47
C CYS A 169 42.74 36.02 1.07
N HIS A 170 42.07 36.69 0.13
CA HIS A 170 42.41 36.66 -1.31
C HIS A 170 43.83 37.18 -1.64
N GLY A 171 44.49 37.88 -0.72
CA GLY A 171 45.88 38.33 -0.89
C GLY A 171 46.86 37.16 -1.10
N CYS A 172 46.62 36.02 -0.45
CA CYS A 172 47.53 34.87 -0.54
C CYS A 172 47.52 34.15 -1.91
N LEU A 173 46.46 34.31 -2.71
CA LEU A 173 46.36 33.76 -4.08
C LEU A 173 47.42 34.30 -5.04
N ASN A 174 47.87 35.53 -4.82
CA ASN A 174 48.82 36.23 -5.70
C ASN A 174 50.27 36.06 -5.22
N SER A 175 50.48 35.78 -3.93
CA SER A 175 51.81 35.56 -3.35
C SER A 175 52.23 34.09 -3.28
N ASN A 176 51.28 33.15 -3.14
CA ASN A 176 51.57 31.72 -3.06
C ASN A 176 50.89 30.93 -4.19
N ALA A 177 51.71 30.30 -5.03
CA ALA A 177 51.27 29.48 -6.15
C ALA A 177 50.50 28.22 -5.72
N ASP A 178 50.78 27.66 -4.53
CA ASP A 178 50.11 26.45 -4.04
C ASP A 178 48.71 26.73 -3.49
N CYS A 179 48.50 27.89 -2.85
CA CYS A 179 47.14 28.40 -2.57
C CYS A 179 46.32 28.52 -3.87
N GLN A 180 46.96 29.04 -4.93
CA GLN A 180 46.30 29.19 -6.22
C GLN A 180 46.00 27.85 -6.91
N LYS A 181 46.84 26.81 -6.74
CA LYS A 181 46.55 25.45 -7.20
C LYS A 181 45.36 24.85 -6.45
N LEU A 182 45.37 24.95 -5.11
CA LEU A 182 44.31 24.40 -4.26
C LEU A 182 42.95 25.03 -4.56
N TRP A 183 42.89 26.35 -4.67
CA TRP A 183 41.67 27.06 -5.09
C TRP A 183 41.20 26.56 -6.46
N LYS A 184 42.08 26.53 -7.47
CA LYS A 184 41.72 26.13 -8.85
C LYS A 184 41.17 24.70 -8.91
N LEU A 185 41.75 23.77 -8.16
CA LEU A 185 41.26 22.40 -8.06
C LEU A 185 39.87 22.33 -7.39
N CYS A 186 39.63 23.15 -6.36
CA CYS A 186 38.32 23.21 -5.71
C CYS A 186 37.22 23.82 -6.61
N LEU A 187 37.54 24.83 -7.42
CA LEU A 187 36.61 25.36 -8.43
C LEU A 187 36.31 24.39 -9.59
N GLN A 188 37.05 23.28 -9.67
CA GLN A 188 36.81 22.21 -10.65
C GLN A 188 35.90 21.10 -10.10
N GLY A 189 35.44 21.17 -8.84
CA GLY A 189 34.49 20.23 -8.23
C GLY A 189 33.04 20.73 -8.18
N SER A 190 32.82 21.98 -7.76
CA SER A 190 31.48 22.52 -7.50
C SER A 190 31.19 23.85 -8.21
N LEU A 191 30.00 23.96 -8.83
CA LEU A 191 29.45 25.24 -9.32
C LEU A 191 28.80 26.05 -8.18
N TYR A 192 28.19 25.32 -7.24
CA TYR A 192 27.44 25.83 -6.09
C TYR A 192 27.96 25.19 -4.80
N ILE A 193 28.18 26.03 -3.78
CA ILE A 193 28.70 25.64 -2.47
C ILE A 193 27.70 26.04 -1.38
N THR A 194 27.43 25.15 -0.43
CA THR A 194 26.45 25.36 0.65
C THR A 194 26.94 26.43 1.63
N LEU A 195 26.11 27.43 1.94
CA LEU A 195 26.30 28.29 3.11
C LEU A 195 25.62 27.65 4.31
N ILE A 196 24.28 27.57 4.28
CA ILE A 196 23.42 26.96 5.31
C ILE A 196 22.18 26.35 4.63
N ARG A 197 21.96 25.03 4.75
CA ARG A 197 20.81 24.31 4.18
C ARG A 197 20.66 24.55 2.66
N GLU A 198 19.54 25.13 2.21
CA GLU A 198 19.27 25.48 0.80
C GLU A 198 20.14 26.65 0.29
N ASP A 199 20.61 27.54 1.17
CA ASP A 199 21.30 28.77 0.76
C ASP A 199 22.67 28.45 0.16
N ALA A 200 22.72 28.28 -1.15
CA ALA A 200 23.94 28.10 -1.91
C ALA A 200 24.60 29.44 -2.30
N LEU A 201 25.92 29.45 -2.37
CA LEU A 201 26.73 30.47 -3.02
C LEU A 201 27.11 29.98 -4.42
N GLN A 202 26.72 30.72 -5.46
CA GLN A 202 27.17 30.46 -6.83
C GLN A 202 28.61 30.96 -7.00
N VAL A 203 29.55 30.04 -7.21
CA VAL A 203 30.98 30.38 -7.33
C VAL A 203 31.37 30.64 -8.79
N ALA A 204 30.72 29.96 -9.73
CA ALA A 204 31.12 29.87 -11.13
C ALA A 204 30.75 31.06 -12.05
N LYS A 205 30.71 32.31 -11.54
CA LYS A 205 30.52 33.50 -12.39
C LYS A 205 31.81 33.98 -13.10
N LEU A 206 32.91 33.26 -12.92
CA LEU A 206 34.27 33.67 -13.32
C LEU A 206 35.05 32.65 -14.19
N ILE A 207 34.58 31.40 -14.37
CA ILE A 207 35.36 30.33 -15.02
C ILE A 207 34.53 29.53 -16.06
N PHE A 208 35.08 29.40 -17.27
CA PHE A 208 34.43 28.90 -18.49
C PHE A 208 34.35 27.35 -18.66
N PHE A 209 34.32 26.57 -17.57
CA PHE A 209 34.54 25.10 -17.61
C PHE A 209 33.27 24.25 -17.33
N GLY A 210 32.06 24.81 -17.49
CA GLY A 210 30.82 24.24 -16.96
C GLY A 210 30.30 22.89 -17.51
N ASP A 211 30.82 22.38 -18.62
CA ASP A 211 30.23 21.23 -19.33
C ASP A 211 30.74 19.84 -18.86
N PHE A 212 31.69 19.74 -17.92
CA PHE A 212 32.30 18.44 -17.52
C PHE A 212 32.02 17.97 -16.08
N TYR A 213 31.48 18.84 -15.21
CA TYR A 213 31.38 18.54 -13.76
C TYR A 213 30.38 17.41 -13.43
N GLY A 214 29.20 17.41 -14.07
CA GLY A 214 28.18 16.39 -13.82
C GLY A 214 28.65 14.97 -14.17
N GLN A 215 29.41 14.80 -15.26
CA GLN A 215 29.95 13.51 -15.68
C GLN A 215 30.91 12.91 -14.64
N PHE A 216 31.77 13.74 -14.03
CA PHE A 216 32.73 13.31 -13.00
C PHE A 216 32.02 12.72 -11.77
N HIS A 217 31.03 13.43 -11.23
CA HIS A 217 30.23 12.95 -10.09
C HIS A 217 29.30 11.79 -10.46
N SER A 218 28.76 11.74 -11.68
CA SER A 218 27.98 10.60 -12.18
C SER A 218 28.80 9.30 -12.18
N GLN A 219 30.05 9.34 -12.64
CA GLN A 219 30.96 8.19 -12.58
C GLN A 219 31.31 7.77 -11.14
N ARG A 220 31.43 8.72 -10.20
CA ARG A 220 31.64 8.41 -8.77
C ARG A 220 30.44 7.69 -8.16
N ARG A 221 29.22 8.18 -8.36
CA ARG A 221 27.99 7.51 -7.89
C ARG A 221 27.88 6.09 -8.46
N GLN A 222 28.25 5.88 -9.72
CA GLN A 222 28.32 4.55 -10.32
C GLN A 222 29.38 3.65 -9.65
N PHE A 223 30.56 4.17 -9.30
CA PHE A 223 31.57 3.41 -8.57
C PHE A 223 31.10 3.04 -7.16
N LEU A 224 30.56 4.01 -6.41
CA LEU A 224 30.11 3.80 -5.02
C LEU A 224 28.97 2.77 -4.94
N ARG A 225 28.02 2.76 -5.88
CA ARG A 225 26.98 1.71 -5.97
C ARG A 225 27.56 0.29 -6.03
N ILE A 226 28.73 0.10 -6.66
CA ILE A 226 29.37 -1.22 -6.76
C ILE A 226 30.24 -1.50 -5.53
N ALA A 227 31.12 -0.56 -5.17
CA ALA A 227 32.07 -0.73 -4.08
C ALA A 227 31.41 -0.83 -2.70
N VAL A 228 30.37 -0.05 -2.44
CA VAL A 228 29.65 -0.09 -1.16
C VAL A 228 28.72 -1.30 -1.07
N LYS A 229 28.25 -1.84 -2.20
CA LYS A 229 27.49 -3.10 -2.25
C LYS A 229 28.37 -4.33 -1.99
N GLU A 230 29.59 -4.34 -2.53
CA GLU A 230 30.61 -5.33 -2.16
C GLU A 230 30.95 -5.25 -0.66
N LEU A 231 31.16 -4.02 -0.14
CA LEU A 231 31.47 -3.78 1.27
C LEU A 231 30.33 -4.21 2.20
N GLU A 232 29.08 -3.80 1.91
CA GLU A 232 27.87 -4.18 2.65
C GLU A 232 27.76 -5.71 2.71
N THR A 233 27.72 -6.38 1.55
CA THR A 233 27.42 -7.82 1.49
C THR A 233 28.49 -8.64 2.23
N VAL A 234 29.77 -8.24 2.18
CA VAL A 234 30.85 -8.89 2.94
C VAL A 234 30.75 -8.62 4.46
N LEU A 235 30.32 -7.43 4.87
CA LEU A 235 30.08 -7.11 6.29
C LEU A 235 28.79 -7.73 6.85
N THR A 236 27.82 -8.04 5.98
CA THR A 236 26.60 -8.80 6.30
C THR A 236 26.89 -10.29 6.51
N ASP A 237 27.76 -10.88 5.68
CA ASP A 237 28.19 -12.29 5.79
C ASP A 237 29.14 -12.51 6.99
N GLU A 238 30.14 -11.64 7.16
CA GLU A 238 31.14 -11.70 8.23
C GLU A 238 31.14 -10.43 9.11
N PRO A 239 30.13 -10.22 9.98
CA PRO A 239 30.00 -9.02 10.81
C PRO A 239 31.13 -8.85 11.85
N GLY A 240 31.96 -9.87 12.07
CA GLY A 240 33.21 -9.76 12.83
C GLY A 240 34.19 -8.73 12.24
N LEU A 241 34.14 -8.52 10.92
CA LEU A 241 34.99 -7.57 10.21
C LEU A 241 34.67 -6.10 10.53
N LEU A 242 33.49 -5.79 11.08
CA LEU A 242 33.12 -4.43 11.50
C LEU A 242 34.06 -3.86 12.58
N GLY A 243 34.75 -4.70 13.35
CA GLY A 243 35.83 -4.27 14.24
C GLY A 243 37.04 -3.70 13.47
N PRO A 244 37.86 -4.55 12.81
CA PRO A 244 39.05 -4.09 12.08
C PRO A 244 38.74 -3.16 10.89
N LYS A 245 37.53 -3.20 10.32
CA LYS A 245 37.15 -2.42 9.12
C LYS A 245 36.13 -1.31 9.40
N ALA A 246 35.87 -0.94 10.65
CA ALA A 246 34.98 0.17 11.03
C ALA A 246 35.20 1.44 10.17
N LEU A 247 36.47 1.79 9.94
CA LEU A 247 36.85 2.94 9.12
C LEU A 247 36.24 2.92 7.70
N TYR A 248 36.20 1.76 7.03
CA TYR A 248 35.68 1.67 5.66
C TYR A 248 34.17 1.92 5.61
N ALA A 249 33.41 1.52 6.65
CA ALA A 249 32.00 1.87 6.76
C ALA A 249 31.81 3.39 6.85
N PHE A 250 32.54 4.07 7.75
CA PHE A 250 32.45 5.54 7.88
C PHE A 250 32.95 6.30 6.65
N MET A 251 33.97 5.78 5.95
CA MET A 251 34.40 6.31 4.65
C MET A 251 33.31 6.16 3.59
N ALA A 252 32.72 4.98 3.44
CA ALA A 252 31.64 4.71 2.49
C ALA A 252 30.43 5.62 2.73
N LEU A 253 30.00 5.75 3.99
CA LEU A 253 28.93 6.64 4.42
C LEU A 253 29.21 8.11 4.02
N SER A 254 30.42 8.62 4.33
CA SER A 254 30.83 9.99 3.99
C SER A 254 30.87 10.22 2.48
N PHE A 255 31.44 9.29 1.70
CA PHE A 255 31.49 9.40 0.24
C PHE A 255 30.10 9.40 -0.40
N ILE A 256 29.17 8.57 0.08
CA ILE A 256 27.78 8.61 -0.39
C ILE A 256 27.14 9.95 -0.04
N ARG A 257 27.22 10.39 1.23
CA ARG A 257 26.61 11.67 1.68
C ARG A 257 27.15 12.85 0.88
N ASP A 258 28.46 12.90 0.63
CA ASP A 258 29.09 13.98 -0.13
C ASP A 258 28.60 14.01 -1.59
N GLU A 259 28.55 12.87 -2.29
CA GLU A 259 28.09 12.79 -3.69
C GLU A 259 26.57 12.99 -3.84
N VAL A 260 25.77 12.57 -2.85
CA VAL A 260 24.32 12.77 -2.80
C VAL A 260 23.98 14.25 -2.54
N THR A 261 24.63 14.87 -1.55
CA THR A 261 24.43 16.31 -1.26
C THR A 261 25.01 17.21 -2.36
N TRP A 262 26.03 16.77 -3.08
CA TRP A 262 26.48 17.42 -4.33
C TRP A 262 25.40 17.37 -5.41
N LEU A 263 24.74 16.22 -5.60
CA LEU A 263 23.69 16.08 -6.62
C LEU A 263 22.51 17.01 -6.34
N VAL A 264 21.92 16.93 -5.15
CA VAL A 264 20.75 17.75 -4.73
C VAL A 264 20.99 19.24 -5.00
N ARG A 265 22.07 19.82 -4.45
CA ARG A 265 22.34 21.27 -4.57
C ARG A 265 22.56 21.72 -6.02
N HIS A 266 23.04 20.83 -6.89
CA HIS A 266 23.22 21.15 -8.31
C HIS A 266 21.93 20.94 -9.14
N THR A 267 21.15 19.87 -8.91
CA THR A 267 19.90 19.62 -9.65
C THR A 267 18.88 20.76 -9.52
N GLU A 268 18.82 21.44 -8.36
CA GLU A 268 17.92 22.58 -8.15
C GLU A 268 18.43 23.89 -8.76
N ASN A 269 19.74 24.17 -8.62
CA ASN A 269 20.30 25.46 -9.03
C ASN A 269 20.75 25.51 -10.50
N VAL A 270 21.12 24.36 -11.10
CA VAL A 270 21.65 24.26 -12.47
C VAL A 270 20.50 24.16 -13.48
N THR A 271 19.82 25.28 -13.71
CA THR A 271 18.63 25.35 -14.58
C THR A 271 18.91 25.48 -16.09
N LYS A 272 20.18 25.66 -16.50
CA LYS A 272 20.58 25.92 -17.91
C LYS A 272 21.95 25.32 -18.25
N THR A 273 22.00 24.05 -18.64
CA THR A 273 23.19 23.35 -19.18
C THR A 273 22.89 22.71 -20.53
N LYS A 274 23.94 22.31 -21.27
CA LYS A 274 23.81 21.53 -22.51
C LYS A 274 23.46 20.07 -22.26
N THR A 275 23.93 19.53 -21.12
CA THR A 275 23.72 18.13 -20.69
C THR A 275 22.96 18.11 -19.35
N PRO A 276 21.63 18.28 -19.36
CA PRO A 276 20.82 18.18 -18.14
C PRO A 276 20.82 16.75 -17.55
N GLU A 277 21.11 15.73 -18.37
CA GLU A 277 21.13 14.32 -17.98
C GLU A 277 22.23 14.00 -16.95
N ASP A 278 23.37 14.70 -16.97
CA ASP A 278 24.47 14.47 -16.00
C ASP A 278 24.09 14.84 -14.54
N TYR A 279 23.08 15.68 -14.39
CA TYR A 279 22.56 16.21 -13.10
C TYR A 279 21.29 15.48 -12.63
N VAL A 280 21.02 14.30 -13.21
CA VAL A 280 19.94 13.39 -12.80
C VAL A 280 20.54 11.98 -12.61
N ASP A 281 20.11 11.25 -11.58
CA ASP A 281 20.54 9.87 -11.36
C ASP A 281 19.32 8.98 -11.09
N SER A 282 18.97 8.15 -12.08
CA SER A 282 17.80 7.26 -12.03
C SER A 282 17.96 6.05 -11.09
N SER A 283 19.15 5.84 -10.54
CA SER A 283 19.49 4.76 -9.61
C SER A 283 20.01 5.31 -8.28
N ILE A 284 19.67 6.56 -7.94
CA ILE A 284 20.05 7.19 -6.67
C ILE A 284 19.48 6.42 -5.46
N ALA A 285 18.30 5.82 -5.60
CA ALA A 285 17.66 4.99 -4.59
C ALA A 285 18.54 3.80 -4.14
N GLU A 286 19.24 3.12 -5.06
CA GLU A 286 20.17 2.04 -4.69
C GLU A 286 21.33 2.56 -3.84
N LEU A 287 21.84 3.76 -4.14
CA LEU A 287 22.94 4.38 -3.39
C LEU A 287 22.48 4.87 -2.02
N LEU A 288 21.24 5.33 -1.89
CA LEU A 288 20.61 5.66 -0.61
C LEU A 288 20.40 4.38 0.22
N PHE A 289 19.72 3.36 -0.32
CA PHE A 289 19.49 2.07 0.34
C PHE A 289 20.77 1.46 0.94
N LEU A 290 21.86 1.43 0.17
CA LEU A 290 23.18 0.97 0.63
C LEU A 290 23.74 1.79 1.81
N LEU A 291 23.43 3.09 1.91
CA LEU A 291 23.82 3.92 3.04
C LEU A 291 23.06 3.52 4.32
N GLU A 292 21.74 3.25 4.28
CA GLU A 292 21.04 2.76 5.48
C GLU A 292 21.42 1.33 5.84
N GLU A 293 21.67 0.41 4.89
CA GLU A 293 22.11 -0.95 5.24
C GLU A 293 23.47 -0.93 5.97
N VAL A 294 24.42 -0.10 5.54
CA VAL A 294 25.69 0.09 6.27
C VAL A 294 25.46 0.69 7.68
N ARG A 295 24.51 1.62 7.84
CA ARG A 295 24.12 2.16 9.17
C ARG A 295 23.42 1.10 10.03
N ALA A 296 22.55 0.29 9.44
CA ALA A 296 21.81 -0.78 10.11
C ALA A 296 22.76 -1.88 10.58
N LEU A 297 23.76 -2.26 9.79
CA LEU A 297 24.84 -3.16 10.19
C LEU A 297 25.64 -2.62 11.37
N VAL A 298 26.11 -1.36 11.30
CA VAL A 298 26.87 -0.72 12.40
C VAL A 298 26.04 -0.66 13.69
N ARG A 299 24.74 -0.34 13.62
CA ARG A 299 23.85 -0.36 14.80
C ARG A 299 23.60 -1.78 15.33
N ARG A 300 23.31 -2.74 14.44
CA ARG A 300 23.02 -4.15 14.77
C ARG A 300 24.22 -4.83 15.44
N HIS A 301 25.43 -4.49 15.04
CA HIS A 301 26.67 -5.12 15.50
C HIS A 301 27.56 -4.18 16.34
N ILE A 302 27.01 -3.09 16.91
CA ILE A 302 27.74 -2.11 17.73
C ILE A 302 28.59 -2.76 18.84
N LYS A 303 28.12 -3.86 19.46
CA LYS A 303 28.87 -4.60 20.48
C LYS A 303 30.19 -5.20 19.96
N VAL A 304 30.24 -5.62 18.69
CA VAL A 304 31.45 -6.18 18.06
C VAL A 304 32.49 -5.07 17.89
N ILE A 305 32.06 -3.91 17.40
CA ILE A 305 32.88 -2.70 17.27
C ILE A 305 33.44 -2.30 18.65
N GLN A 306 32.58 -2.27 19.68
CA GLN A 306 32.97 -1.94 21.06
C GLN A 306 33.98 -2.96 21.65
N GLN A 307 33.72 -4.27 21.53
CA GLN A 307 34.62 -5.32 22.04
C GLN A 307 35.99 -5.31 21.33
N TYR A 308 36.03 -4.95 20.04
CA TYR A 308 37.28 -4.83 19.28
C TYR A 308 38.09 -3.61 19.72
N HIS A 309 37.50 -2.41 19.68
CA HIS A 309 38.24 -1.17 19.99
C HIS A 309 38.59 -1.02 21.46
N LEU A 310 37.85 -1.63 22.40
CA LEU A 310 38.26 -1.67 23.81
C LEU A 310 39.58 -2.44 23.97
N GLN A 311 39.73 -3.59 23.31
CA GLN A 311 40.98 -4.36 23.36
C GLN A 311 42.14 -3.59 22.73
N TYR A 312 41.87 -2.86 21.64
CA TYR A 312 42.87 -2.04 20.96
C TYR A 312 43.38 -0.90 21.88
N LEU A 313 42.46 -0.14 22.48
CA LEU A 313 42.77 0.94 23.43
C LEU A 313 43.54 0.42 24.66
N ALA A 314 43.04 -0.64 25.29
CA ALA A 314 43.56 -1.16 26.56
C ALA A 314 44.90 -1.91 26.44
N ARG A 315 45.19 -2.52 25.29
CA ARG A 315 46.36 -3.42 25.13
C ARG A 315 47.40 -2.95 24.13
N PHE A 316 47.06 -2.05 23.21
CA PHE A 316 47.98 -1.52 22.21
C PHE A 316 48.17 -0.02 22.37
N ASP A 317 47.09 0.77 22.23
CA ASP A 317 47.21 2.23 22.19
C ASP A 317 47.76 2.80 23.51
N ALA A 318 47.31 2.28 24.67
CA ALA A 318 47.83 2.67 25.98
C ALA A 318 49.34 2.42 26.14
N LEU A 319 49.88 1.34 25.55
CA LEU A 319 51.30 1.02 25.62
C LEU A 319 52.12 1.91 24.68
N VAL A 320 51.67 2.08 23.44
CA VAL A 320 52.34 2.95 22.44
C VAL A 320 52.33 4.41 22.89
N LEU A 321 51.21 4.89 23.41
CA LEU A 321 51.12 6.24 23.98
C LEU A 321 52.06 6.40 25.18
N SER A 322 52.15 5.40 26.08
CA SER A 322 53.04 5.47 27.24
C SER A 322 54.51 5.49 26.87
N ASP A 323 54.92 4.74 25.83
CA ASP A 323 56.29 4.79 25.29
C ASP A 323 56.59 6.15 24.65
N ILE A 324 55.71 6.68 23.80
CA ILE A 324 55.88 8.02 23.20
C ILE A 324 56.01 9.10 24.28
N ILE A 325 55.17 9.10 25.31
CA ILE A 325 55.24 10.07 26.41
C ILE A 325 56.57 9.96 27.18
N GLN A 326 57.06 8.75 27.45
CA GLN A 326 58.32 8.53 28.15
C GLN A 326 59.56 8.99 27.36
N ASN A 327 59.45 9.08 26.03
CA ASN A 327 60.52 9.56 25.15
C ASN A 327 60.50 11.09 24.92
N LEU A 328 59.53 11.84 25.46
CA LEU A 328 59.49 13.30 25.36
C LEU A 328 60.57 13.94 26.24
N SER A 329 61.46 14.74 25.64
CA SER A 329 62.59 15.38 26.36
C SER A 329 62.19 16.56 27.24
N VAL A 330 61.06 17.22 26.95
CA VAL A 330 60.51 18.35 27.71
C VAL A 330 58.98 18.24 27.68
N CYS A 331 58.35 18.24 28.85
CA CYS A 331 56.89 18.32 29.01
C CYS A 331 56.59 19.06 30.33
N PRO A 332 55.74 20.11 30.35
CA PRO A 332 55.37 20.80 31.58
C PRO A 332 54.35 20.03 32.41
N GLU A 333 54.07 20.53 33.62
CA GLU A 333 53.22 19.84 34.60
C GLU A 333 51.77 19.68 34.11
N GLU A 334 51.17 20.69 33.47
CA GLU A 334 49.77 20.63 33.01
C GLU A 334 49.58 19.62 31.86
N GLU A 335 50.42 19.68 30.82
CA GLU A 335 50.41 18.72 29.73
C GLU A 335 50.76 17.30 30.21
N SER A 336 51.70 17.15 31.14
CA SER A 336 52.05 15.84 31.73
C SER A 336 50.91 15.24 32.55
N ILE A 337 50.09 16.06 33.23
CA ILE A 337 48.89 15.60 33.94
C ILE A 337 47.84 15.10 32.93
N ILE A 338 47.63 15.82 31.82
CA ILE A 338 46.71 15.41 30.74
C ILE A 338 47.18 14.10 30.10
N MET A 339 48.45 14.00 29.70
CA MET A 339 49.03 12.81 29.07
C MET A 339 48.97 11.57 29.97
N SER A 340 49.29 11.72 31.26
CA SER A 340 49.21 10.60 32.22
C SER A 340 47.76 10.20 32.53
N SER A 341 46.83 11.15 32.53
CA SER A 341 45.38 10.89 32.61
C SER A 341 44.89 10.01 31.45
N PHE A 342 45.36 10.25 30.21
CA PHE A 342 45.04 9.39 29.07
C PHE A 342 45.50 7.94 29.30
N VAL A 343 46.79 7.73 29.60
CA VAL A 343 47.35 6.38 29.79
C VAL A 343 46.65 5.65 30.94
N SER A 344 46.37 6.35 32.05
CA SER A 344 45.60 5.80 33.19
C SER A 344 44.19 5.38 32.78
N THR A 345 43.48 6.26 32.07
CA THR A 345 42.11 6.01 31.58
C THR A 345 42.06 4.79 30.66
N LEU A 346 42.93 4.74 29.64
CA LEU A 346 42.96 3.64 28.67
C LEU A 346 43.37 2.30 29.30
N SER A 347 44.35 2.32 30.21
CA SER A 347 44.83 1.11 30.91
C SER A 347 43.80 0.54 31.90
N SER A 348 42.80 1.33 32.31
CA SER A 348 41.74 0.87 33.23
C SER A 348 40.65 0.02 32.55
N LEU A 349 40.58 0.04 31.21
CA LEU A 349 39.48 -0.54 30.44
C LEU A 349 39.52 -2.07 30.42
N ASN A 350 38.37 -2.73 30.56
CA ASN A 350 38.26 -4.19 30.63
C ASN A 350 37.06 -4.71 29.82
N LEU A 351 37.22 -5.85 29.13
CA LEU A 351 36.19 -6.47 28.30
C LEU A 351 34.85 -6.69 29.02
N LYS A 352 34.91 -7.03 30.32
CA LYS A 352 33.73 -7.22 31.17
C LYS A 352 32.77 -6.02 31.14
N GLN A 353 33.26 -4.81 30.90
CA GLN A 353 32.45 -3.60 30.87
C GLN A 353 31.49 -3.58 29.67
N VAL A 354 31.94 -4.04 28.50
CA VAL A 354 31.07 -4.16 27.30
C VAL A 354 30.07 -5.31 27.49
N ASP A 355 30.51 -6.42 28.09
CA ASP A 355 29.64 -7.57 28.37
C ASP A 355 28.55 -7.22 29.41
N ASN A 356 28.88 -6.41 30.41
CA ASN A 356 27.95 -5.81 31.39
C ASN A 356 27.01 -4.75 30.77
N GLY A 357 27.34 -4.19 29.61
CA GLY A 357 26.61 -3.06 29.01
C GLY A 357 26.84 -1.72 29.73
N GLU A 358 28.03 -1.51 30.30
CA GLU A 358 28.42 -0.24 30.92
C GLU A 358 28.44 0.89 29.88
N LYS A 359 28.02 2.10 30.30
CA LYS A 359 28.08 3.30 29.45
C LYS A 359 29.47 3.92 29.55
N PHE A 360 30.22 3.86 28.47
CA PHE A 360 31.47 4.60 28.32
C PHE A 360 31.20 6.09 28.09
N GLU A 361 32.09 6.94 28.59
CA GLU A 361 32.12 8.36 28.27
C GLU A 361 33.58 8.82 28.13
N PHE A 362 33.98 9.19 26.91
CA PHE A 362 35.30 9.74 26.58
C PHE A 362 35.21 11.20 26.13
N SER A 363 34.13 11.89 26.49
CA SER A 363 33.90 13.33 26.24
C SER A 363 35.06 14.17 26.79
N GLY A 364 35.44 13.93 28.05
CA GLY A 364 36.59 14.54 28.72
C GLY A 364 37.90 14.28 27.99
N LEU A 365 38.25 13.02 27.74
CA LEU A 365 39.49 12.62 27.06
C LEU A 365 39.66 13.32 25.70
N ARG A 366 38.60 13.41 24.89
CA ARG A 366 38.65 14.10 23.59
C ARG A 366 38.77 15.63 23.74
N LEU A 367 38.13 16.23 24.75
CA LEU A 367 38.24 17.66 25.03
C LEU A 367 39.61 18.02 25.63
N ASP A 368 40.22 17.12 26.41
CA ASP A 368 41.58 17.27 26.91
C ASP A 368 42.62 17.09 25.80
N TRP A 369 42.38 16.23 24.80
CA TRP A 369 43.19 16.21 23.58
C TRP A 369 43.06 17.52 22.79
N PHE A 370 41.85 18.11 22.69
CA PHE A 370 41.66 19.44 22.08
C PHE A 370 42.44 20.53 22.84
N ARG A 371 42.42 20.51 24.18
CA ARG A 371 43.20 21.42 25.03
C ARG A 371 44.70 21.26 24.77
N LEU A 372 45.20 20.02 24.74
CA LEU A 372 46.60 19.72 24.51
C LEU A 372 47.05 20.12 23.08
N GLN A 373 46.21 19.91 22.07
CA GLN A 373 46.42 20.47 20.72
C GLN A 373 46.58 22.00 20.79
N ALA A 374 45.66 22.71 21.44
CA ALA A 374 45.72 24.17 21.55
C ALA A 374 46.99 24.65 22.28
N TYR A 375 47.35 24.06 23.42
CA TYR A 375 48.55 24.42 24.19
C TYR A 375 49.84 24.21 23.37
N THR A 376 50.00 23.05 22.75
CA THR A 376 51.22 22.67 22.00
C THR A 376 51.33 23.28 20.60
N SER A 377 50.33 24.07 20.17
CA SER A 377 50.29 24.74 18.86
C SER A 377 50.61 26.24 18.92
N VAL A 378 50.75 26.82 20.11
CA VAL A 378 51.15 28.25 20.29
C VAL A 378 52.65 28.41 20.00
N ALA A 379 53.05 29.47 19.29
CA ALA A 379 54.46 29.69 18.88
C ALA A 379 55.46 29.96 20.03
N LYS A 380 54.98 29.99 21.28
CA LYS A 380 55.79 30.09 22.52
C LYS A 380 55.54 28.93 23.48
N ALA A 381 54.89 27.86 23.02
CA ALA A 381 54.68 26.66 23.81
C ALA A 381 56.04 26.01 24.17
N PRO A 382 56.19 25.44 25.37
CA PRO A 382 57.40 24.72 25.78
C PRO A 382 57.52 23.31 25.17
N LEU A 383 56.43 22.80 24.58
CA LEU A 383 56.35 21.57 23.82
C LEU A 383 55.60 21.86 22.51
N HIS A 384 56.18 21.50 21.37
CA HIS A 384 55.58 21.68 20.06
C HIS A 384 55.11 20.37 19.44
N LEU A 385 53.86 20.34 18.95
CA LEU A 385 53.30 19.14 18.32
C LEU A 385 53.92 18.82 16.96
N HIS A 386 54.36 19.83 16.21
CA HIS A 386 54.99 19.65 14.90
C HIS A 386 56.40 19.03 14.98
N GLU A 387 57.07 19.13 16.14
CA GLU A 387 58.33 18.43 16.42
C GLU A 387 58.10 16.97 16.84
N ASN A 388 56.88 16.63 17.28
CA ASN A 388 56.52 15.32 17.84
C ASN A 388 55.31 14.70 17.10
N PRO A 389 55.37 14.51 15.76
CA PRO A 389 54.20 14.17 14.95
C PRO A 389 53.59 12.81 15.29
N ASP A 390 54.37 11.85 15.78
CA ASP A 390 53.85 10.52 16.09
C ASP A 390 52.95 10.49 17.33
N LEU A 391 53.13 11.44 18.26
CA LEU A 391 52.15 11.70 19.34
C LEU A 391 50.81 12.14 18.76
N ALA A 392 50.81 13.03 17.76
CA ALA A 392 49.60 13.50 17.11
C ALA A 392 48.86 12.36 16.39
N LYS A 393 49.58 11.54 15.62
CA LYS A 393 49.01 10.37 14.92
C LYS A 393 48.36 9.38 15.89
N VAL A 394 49.08 9.00 16.95
CA VAL A 394 48.59 8.02 17.94
C VAL A 394 47.41 8.59 18.73
N MET A 395 47.44 9.86 19.11
CA MET A 395 46.27 10.50 19.75
C MET A 395 45.07 10.61 18.81
N ASN A 396 45.26 10.94 17.53
CA ASN A 396 44.16 11.00 16.55
C ASN A 396 43.57 9.60 16.27
N LEU A 397 44.38 8.54 16.31
CA LEU A 397 43.92 7.13 16.28
C LEU A 397 43.13 6.77 17.55
N ILE A 398 43.63 7.14 18.74
CA ILE A 398 42.95 6.95 20.03
C ILE A 398 41.60 7.69 20.07
N VAL A 399 41.52 8.91 19.53
CA VAL A 399 40.26 9.65 19.41
C VAL A 399 39.26 8.87 18.58
N PHE A 400 39.65 8.35 17.41
CA PHE A 400 38.78 7.50 16.59
C PHE A 400 38.34 6.25 17.35
N HIS A 401 39.25 5.50 17.97
CA HIS A 401 38.92 4.32 18.77
C HIS A 401 38.00 4.64 19.96
N SER A 402 38.18 5.79 20.64
CA SER A 402 37.29 6.23 21.72
C SER A 402 35.86 6.47 21.22
N ARG A 403 35.71 7.09 20.04
CA ARG A 403 34.41 7.32 19.40
C ARG A 403 33.73 6.01 19.03
N MET A 404 34.49 4.94 18.75
CA MET A 404 33.95 3.60 18.51
C MET A 404 33.41 2.91 19.77
N LEU A 405 33.68 3.45 20.97
CA LEU A 405 33.10 2.96 22.22
C LEU A 405 31.83 3.71 22.62
N ASP A 406 31.85 5.04 22.62
CA ASP A 406 30.75 5.87 23.18
C ASP A 406 29.95 6.68 22.14
N SER A 407 30.51 6.93 20.94
CA SER A 407 30.01 7.95 20.00
C SER A 407 29.58 7.39 18.64
N VAL A 408 29.36 6.08 18.52
CA VAL A 408 29.05 5.41 17.24
C VAL A 408 27.84 6.03 16.53
N GLU A 409 26.75 6.32 17.23
CA GLU A 409 25.57 6.96 16.62
C GLU A 409 25.87 8.41 16.19
N SER A 410 26.69 9.15 16.96
CA SER A 410 27.15 10.50 16.58
C SER A 410 28.04 10.46 15.33
N MET A 411 28.87 9.43 15.19
CA MET A 411 29.66 9.16 13.98
C MET A 411 28.80 8.80 12.76
N LEU A 412 27.72 8.03 12.95
CA LEU A 412 26.74 7.77 11.89
C LEU A 412 26.07 9.07 11.43
N VAL A 413 25.64 9.94 12.36
CA VAL A 413 25.10 11.27 12.02
C VAL A 413 26.16 12.13 11.30
N GLU A 414 27.39 12.23 11.81
CA GLU A 414 28.46 13.03 11.21
C GLU A 414 28.80 12.61 9.77
N THR A 415 28.80 11.30 9.48
CA THR A 415 29.18 10.75 8.17
C THR A 415 28.00 10.57 7.21
N SER A 416 26.77 10.42 7.70
CA SER A 416 25.61 10.05 6.87
C SER A 416 24.31 10.80 7.18
N ASP A 417 24.36 11.96 7.84
CA ASP A 417 23.18 12.82 7.89
C ASP A 417 22.77 13.31 6.50
N LEU A 418 21.49 13.11 6.19
CA LEU A 418 20.81 13.53 4.97
C LEU A 418 19.66 14.51 5.26
N SER A 419 19.59 15.09 6.47
CA SER A 419 18.56 16.05 6.88
C SER A 419 18.42 17.28 5.96
N THR A 420 19.43 17.59 5.13
CA THR A 420 19.36 18.66 4.13
C THR A 420 18.27 18.42 3.06
N PHE A 421 17.93 17.17 2.73
CA PHE A 421 16.81 16.84 1.80
C PHE A 421 15.46 17.40 2.25
N TRP A 422 15.29 17.61 3.56
CA TRP A 422 14.10 18.20 4.15
C TRP A 422 13.72 19.54 3.50
N TYR A 423 14.74 20.35 3.28
CA TYR A 423 14.66 21.77 2.95
C TYR A 423 14.57 21.95 1.43
N ALA A 424 15.55 21.38 0.72
CA ALA A 424 15.68 21.35 -0.74
C ALA A 424 14.42 20.86 -1.49
N GLY A 425 13.68 19.92 -0.89
CA GLY A 425 12.42 19.44 -1.42
C GLY A 425 12.59 18.30 -2.43
N VAL A 426 12.43 17.07 -1.94
CA VAL A 426 12.53 15.75 -2.62
C VAL A 426 12.01 15.70 -4.08
N ARG A 427 11.03 16.55 -4.42
CA ARG A 427 10.51 16.79 -5.78
C ARG A 427 11.57 17.05 -6.86
N ALA A 428 12.76 17.55 -6.53
CA ALA A 428 13.81 17.78 -7.51
C ALA A 428 14.41 16.48 -8.05
N VAL A 429 14.81 15.57 -7.16
CA VAL A 429 15.52 14.32 -7.49
C VAL A 429 14.58 13.26 -8.04
N VAL A 430 13.36 13.13 -7.48
CA VAL A 430 12.40 12.05 -7.83
C VAL A 430 11.72 12.25 -9.20
N ARG A 431 11.97 13.38 -9.90
CA ARG A 431 11.48 13.62 -11.27
C ARG A 431 11.89 12.58 -12.31
N GLY A 432 12.89 11.74 -12.03
CA GLY A 432 13.40 10.73 -12.96
C GLY A 432 12.42 9.62 -13.35
N ARG A 433 11.48 9.20 -12.48
CA ARG A 433 10.53 8.11 -12.77
C ARG A 433 9.37 8.03 -11.76
N GLN A 434 8.14 7.78 -12.23
CA GLN A 434 6.99 7.38 -11.39
C GLN A 434 7.07 5.92 -10.87
N GLY A 435 8.26 5.30 -10.91
CA GLY A 435 8.46 3.86 -10.69
C GLY A 435 9.88 3.52 -10.23
N CYS A 436 10.50 4.41 -9.45
CA CYS A 436 11.69 4.15 -8.66
C CYS A 436 11.35 4.55 -7.22
N LEU A 437 10.59 3.70 -6.54
CA LEU A 437 10.19 3.91 -5.14
C LEU A 437 11.40 3.66 -4.24
N GLY A 438 11.85 4.70 -3.56
CA GLY A 438 13.05 4.70 -2.72
C GLY A 438 13.18 5.96 -1.87
N ASP A 439 12.04 6.47 -1.37
CA ASP A 439 12.02 7.45 -0.27
C ASP A 439 12.09 6.68 1.07
N ASP A 440 13.18 5.92 1.27
CA ASP A 440 13.37 5.06 2.44
C ASP A 440 13.40 5.85 3.76
N ALA A 441 13.31 5.12 4.88
CA ALA A 441 13.11 5.63 6.25
C ALA A 441 14.33 6.37 6.85
N PHE A 442 14.73 7.50 6.25
CA PHE A 442 16.08 8.07 6.39
C PHE A 442 16.39 8.97 7.61
N PHE A 443 15.52 9.05 8.63
CA PHE A 443 15.49 10.23 9.52
C PHE A 443 15.66 10.01 11.04
N PRO A 444 16.78 9.45 11.51
CA PRO A 444 17.21 9.59 12.90
C PRO A 444 17.91 10.95 13.13
N GLY A 445 17.19 11.87 13.79
CA GLY A 445 17.77 12.92 14.64
C GLY A 445 18.79 13.91 14.04
N SER A 446 18.30 15.02 13.46
CA SER A 446 19.00 16.28 13.66
C SER A 446 18.78 16.74 15.13
N PRO A 447 19.78 17.26 15.86
CA PRO A 447 19.63 17.52 17.30
C PRO A 447 18.75 18.73 17.70
N PHE A 448 17.95 19.30 16.80
CA PHE A 448 17.26 20.58 16.98
C PHE A 448 15.76 20.40 17.33
N PRO A 449 15.33 20.45 18.61
CA PRO A 449 14.00 20.00 19.02
C PRO A 449 12.87 21.04 18.82
N GLN A 450 13.13 22.12 18.07
CA GLN A 450 12.43 23.40 18.24
C GLN A 450 11.32 23.71 17.22
N TYR A 451 11.05 22.83 16.25
CA TYR A 451 10.06 23.12 15.20
C TYR A 451 9.04 21.98 15.00
N PRO A 452 7.82 22.09 15.54
CA PRO A 452 6.73 21.13 15.31
C PRO A 452 6.40 20.92 13.83
N HIS A 453 6.61 21.94 13.00
CA HIS A 453 6.47 21.86 11.54
C HIS A 453 7.42 20.81 10.91
N LEU A 454 8.62 20.61 11.47
CA LEU A 454 9.55 19.56 11.02
C LEU A 454 9.12 18.16 11.45
N LYS A 455 8.46 18.00 12.61
CA LYS A 455 7.87 16.71 12.99
C LYS A 455 6.72 16.33 12.05
N ASN A 456 5.81 17.27 11.79
CA ASN A 456 4.59 16.99 11.04
C ASN A 456 4.82 16.68 9.55
N HIS A 457 5.68 17.44 8.86
CA HIS A 457 5.90 17.26 7.41
C HIS A 457 6.75 16.00 7.11
N GLY A 458 7.51 15.46 8.09
CA GLY A 458 8.26 14.20 7.94
C GLY A 458 7.37 12.98 8.09
N LEU A 459 6.47 13.00 9.07
CA LEU A 459 5.40 12.03 9.18
C LEU A 459 4.50 12.06 7.93
N HIS A 460 4.23 13.24 7.36
CA HIS A 460 3.46 13.37 6.12
C HIS A 460 4.16 12.74 4.90
N HIS A 461 5.45 13.03 4.66
CA HIS A 461 6.18 12.40 3.54
C HIS A 461 6.33 10.90 3.72
N CYS A 462 6.63 10.43 4.93
CA CYS A 462 6.70 9.00 5.25
C CYS A 462 5.37 8.28 4.98
N ASN A 463 4.23 8.88 5.38
CA ASN A 463 2.90 8.34 5.06
C ASN A 463 2.64 8.35 3.56
N SER A 464 2.90 9.48 2.88
CA SER A 464 2.65 9.62 1.44
C SER A 464 3.49 8.67 0.59
N PHE A 465 4.71 8.32 1.01
CA PHE A 465 5.53 7.30 0.35
C PHE A 465 4.94 5.91 0.55
N LEU A 466 4.63 5.52 1.80
CA LEU A 466 4.08 4.21 2.11
C LEU A 466 2.70 3.98 1.49
N GLU A 467 1.86 5.02 1.41
CA GLU A 467 0.59 5.01 0.67
C GLU A 467 0.81 4.78 -0.84
N GLU A 468 1.77 5.47 -1.48
CA GLU A 468 2.07 5.26 -2.91
C GLU A 468 2.69 3.89 -3.18
N LEU A 469 3.62 3.43 -2.33
CA LEU A 469 4.25 2.11 -2.41
C LEU A 469 3.22 0.98 -2.23
N ALA A 470 2.33 1.08 -1.24
CA ALA A 470 1.21 0.16 -1.04
C ALA A 470 0.20 0.20 -2.22
N LYS A 471 -0.07 1.39 -2.77
CA LYS A 471 -0.92 1.60 -3.94
C LYS A 471 -0.32 0.99 -5.22
N GLN A 472 0.98 1.15 -5.48
CA GLN A 472 1.63 0.53 -6.64
C GLN A 472 1.73 -0.99 -6.49
N THR A 473 2.05 -1.49 -5.30
CA THR A 473 2.06 -2.93 -5.00
C THR A 473 0.68 -3.55 -5.19
N SER A 474 -0.38 -2.97 -4.60
CA SER A 474 -1.76 -3.47 -4.74
C SER A 474 -2.33 -3.32 -6.16
N ASN A 475 -1.91 -2.32 -6.93
CA ASN A 475 -2.20 -2.24 -8.37
C ASN A 475 -1.56 -3.41 -9.13
N CYS A 476 -0.27 -3.66 -8.94
CA CYS A 476 0.45 -4.74 -9.62
C CYS A 476 -0.14 -6.12 -9.27
N VAL A 477 -0.48 -6.36 -8.00
CA VAL A 477 -1.21 -7.57 -7.56
C VAL A 477 -2.52 -7.75 -8.34
N LEU A 478 -3.32 -6.69 -8.50
CA LEU A 478 -4.62 -6.78 -9.17
C LEU A 478 -4.54 -6.82 -10.70
N GLU A 479 -3.49 -6.27 -11.31
CA GLU A 479 -3.18 -6.48 -12.72
C GLU A 479 -2.84 -7.95 -13.00
N ILE A 480 -2.04 -8.59 -12.13
CA ILE A 480 -1.79 -10.03 -12.22
C ILE A 480 -3.08 -10.82 -11.96
N CYS A 481 -3.92 -10.42 -11.00
CA CYS A 481 -5.23 -11.05 -10.79
C CYS A 481 -6.11 -11.00 -12.06
N ALA A 482 -6.12 -9.87 -12.77
CA ALA A 482 -6.87 -9.71 -14.01
C ALA A 482 -6.35 -10.65 -15.11
N GLU A 483 -5.04 -10.79 -15.27
CA GLU A 483 -4.45 -11.75 -16.21
C GLU A 483 -4.73 -13.21 -15.81
N GLN A 484 -4.65 -13.55 -14.51
CA GLN A 484 -5.03 -14.88 -14.02
C GLN A 484 -6.53 -15.18 -14.22
N ARG A 485 -7.40 -14.16 -14.16
CA ARG A 485 -8.81 -14.25 -14.56
C ARG A 485 -8.96 -14.45 -16.08
N ASN A 486 -8.18 -13.76 -16.91
CA ASN A 486 -8.16 -13.96 -18.37
C ASN A 486 -7.75 -15.39 -18.76
N LEU A 487 -6.83 -16.01 -18.01
CA LEU A 487 -6.46 -17.42 -18.16
C LEU A 487 -7.56 -18.36 -17.66
N SER A 488 -8.16 -18.06 -16.51
CA SER A 488 -9.25 -18.84 -15.92
C SER A 488 -10.52 -18.83 -16.79
N GLU A 489 -10.82 -17.71 -17.46
CA GLU A 489 -11.97 -17.58 -18.36
C GLU A 489 -11.87 -18.56 -19.55
N GLN A 490 -10.66 -18.77 -20.09
CA GLN A 490 -10.42 -19.70 -21.20
C GLN A 490 -10.75 -21.17 -20.85
N LEU A 491 -10.81 -21.51 -19.56
CA LEU A 491 -11.20 -22.83 -19.08
C LEU A 491 -12.73 -23.04 -19.03
N LEU A 492 -13.53 -21.97 -19.19
CA LEU A 492 -14.98 -22.06 -19.11
C LEU A 492 -15.58 -22.90 -20.26
N PRO A 493 -16.65 -23.69 -19.99
CA PRO A 493 -17.27 -24.57 -20.98
C PRO A 493 -17.68 -23.89 -22.30
N LYS A 494 -17.99 -22.59 -22.27
CA LYS A 494 -18.35 -21.78 -23.44
C LYS A 494 -17.33 -21.88 -24.58
N HIS A 495 -16.03 -22.00 -24.28
CA HIS A 495 -14.98 -22.09 -25.31
C HIS A 495 -14.92 -23.46 -26.01
N CYS A 496 -15.40 -24.53 -25.37
CA CYS A 496 -15.45 -25.88 -25.93
C CYS A 496 -16.49 -26.03 -27.06
N ALA A 497 -17.44 -25.11 -27.21
CA ALA A 497 -18.50 -25.17 -28.22
C ALA A 497 -17.97 -25.29 -29.66
N THR A 498 -16.83 -24.66 -29.96
CA THR A 498 -16.16 -24.76 -31.28
C THR A 498 -15.62 -26.16 -31.54
N THR A 499 -14.99 -26.78 -30.53
CA THR A 499 -14.47 -28.16 -30.57
C THR A 499 -15.60 -29.17 -30.74
N ILE A 500 -16.70 -29.02 -29.98
CA ILE A 500 -17.90 -29.87 -30.08
C ILE A 500 -18.52 -29.75 -31.47
N SER A 501 -18.63 -28.54 -32.01
CA SER A 501 -19.16 -28.30 -33.36
C SER A 501 -18.28 -28.92 -34.44
N LYS A 502 -16.94 -28.75 -34.35
CA LYS A 502 -15.97 -29.39 -35.27
C LYS A 502 -15.99 -30.92 -35.16
N ALA A 503 -16.24 -31.49 -33.99
CA ALA A 503 -16.40 -32.94 -33.79
C ALA A 503 -17.74 -33.48 -34.33
N LYS A 504 -18.85 -32.78 -34.09
CA LYS A 504 -20.19 -33.12 -34.61
C LYS A 504 -20.18 -33.12 -36.15
N ASN A 505 -19.68 -32.03 -36.75
CA ASN A 505 -19.65 -31.88 -38.20
C ASN A 505 -18.68 -32.86 -38.88
N LYS A 506 -17.59 -33.31 -38.20
CA LYS A 506 -16.71 -34.39 -38.71
C LYS A 506 -17.42 -35.74 -38.89
N LYS A 507 -18.53 -36.03 -38.18
CA LYS A 507 -19.34 -37.23 -38.44
C LYS A 507 -20.17 -37.09 -39.73
N THR A 508 -20.62 -35.88 -40.06
CA THR A 508 -21.42 -35.59 -41.28
C THR A 508 -20.55 -35.41 -42.53
N MET A 509 -19.37 -34.79 -42.40
CA MET A 509 -18.47 -34.44 -43.53
C MET A 509 -17.60 -35.59 -44.07
N LYS A 510 -18.05 -36.86 -44.02
CA LYS A 510 -17.41 -37.94 -44.80
C LYS A 510 -17.57 -37.77 -46.33
N GLN A 511 -18.39 -36.81 -46.78
CA GLN A 511 -18.47 -36.38 -48.19
C GLN A 511 -18.51 -34.84 -48.32
N ARG A 512 -17.36 -34.15 -48.22
CA ARG A 512 -16.92 -33.08 -49.16
C ARG A 512 -15.65 -32.33 -48.69
N GLN A 513 -14.57 -32.55 -49.45
CA GLN A 513 -13.45 -31.63 -49.72
C GLN A 513 -12.56 -31.13 -48.57
N THR A 514 -11.43 -30.53 -48.98
CA THR A 514 -10.26 -30.16 -48.19
C THR A 514 -10.45 -28.92 -47.31
N PRO A 515 -9.73 -28.80 -46.19
CA PRO A 515 -9.83 -27.65 -45.30
C PRO A 515 -9.33 -26.36 -45.98
N ARG A 516 -10.07 -25.25 -45.80
CA ARG A 516 -9.59 -23.91 -46.13
C ARG A 516 -8.50 -23.51 -45.13
N LYS A 517 -7.29 -23.20 -45.60
CA LYS A 517 -6.32 -22.42 -44.81
C LYS A 517 -6.92 -21.03 -44.55
N GLY A 518 -6.93 -20.56 -43.30
CA GLY A 518 -7.36 -19.19 -42.99
C GLY A 518 -7.81 -18.94 -41.55
N GLU A 519 -8.40 -19.92 -40.86
CA GLU A 519 -8.65 -19.78 -39.41
C GLU A 519 -7.33 -19.87 -38.65
N PRO A 520 -6.99 -18.90 -37.77
CA PRO A 520 -5.95 -19.11 -36.77
C PRO A 520 -6.43 -20.18 -35.80
N GLU A 521 -5.66 -21.26 -35.67
CA GLU A 521 -5.94 -22.30 -34.69
C GLU A 521 -5.68 -21.70 -33.30
N ARG A 522 -6.73 -21.52 -32.48
CA ARG A 522 -6.57 -20.98 -31.13
C ARG A 522 -5.66 -21.90 -30.33
N ASP A 523 -4.59 -21.32 -29.77
CA ASP A 523 -3.74 -22.01 -28.81
C ASP A 523 -4.56 -22.56 -27.64
N LYS A 524 -4.12 -23.69 -27.10
CA LYS A 524 -4.77 -24.34 -25.96
C LYS A 524 -4.26 -23.71 -24.65
N PRO A 525 -5.10 -23.57 -23.61
CA PRO A 525 -4.63 -23.19 -22.28
C PRO A 525 -3.45 -24.07 -21.83
N GLY A 526 -2.41 -23.43 -21.30
CA GLY A 526 -1.10 -24.03 -21.00
C GLY A 526 -0.02 -23.74 -22.06
N ALA A 527 -0.40 -23.27 -23.26
CA ALA A 527 0.57 -22.91 -24.31
C ALA A 527 1.35 -21.63 -23.97
N GLU A 528 0.72 -20.67 -23.30
CA GLU A 528 1.35 -19.45 -22.78
C GLU A 528 2.43 -19.75 -21.71
N SER A 529 2.24 -20.82 -20.94
CA SER A 529 3.19 -21.29 -19.92
C SER A 529 4.41 -22.03 -20.51
N HIS A 530 4.35 -22.49 -21.75
CA HIS A 530 5.43 -23.24 -22.41
C HIS A 530 6.58 -22.35 -22.92
N ARG A 531 7.31 -21.72 -21.99
CA ARG A 531 8.43 -20.82 -22.27
C ARG A 531 9.60 -21.52 -22.98
N LYS A 532 10.00 -20.99 -24.14
CA LYS A 532 11.13 -21.51 -24.96
C LYS A 532 12.47 -20.84 -24.65
N ASN A 533 12.49 -19.58 -24.24
CA ASN A 533 13.68 -18.81 -23.87
C ASN A 533 13.30 -17.71 -22.86
N ARG A 534 14.18 -17.40 -21.90
CA ARG A 534 13.99 -16.30 -20.93
C ARG A 534 14.19 -14.90 -21.54
N SER A 535 14.84 -14.78 -22.70
CA SER A 535 14.98 -13.50 -23.41
C SER A 535 13.65 -12.96 -23.98
N VAL A 536 12.61 -13.80 -24.07
CA VAL A 536 11.26 -13.38 -24.46
C VAL A 536 10.48 -13.08 -23.19
N VAL A 537 10.49 -11.81 -22.79
CA VAL A 537 9.85 -11.31 -21.57
C VAL A 537 8.37 -11.03 -21.84
N THR A 538 7.48 -11.81 -21.22
CA THR A 538 6.01 -11.66 -21.35
C THR A 538 5.47 -10.48 -20.53
N ASN A 539 4.16 -10.21 -20.58
CA ASN A 539 3.53 -9.23 -19.68
C ASN A 539 3.62 -9.72 -18.22
N MET A 540 3.25 -10.98 -17.98
CA MET A 540 3.33 -11.65 -16.69
C MET A 540 4.74 -11.62 -16.09
N ASP A 541 5.80 -11.77 -16.89
CA ASP A 541 7.18 -11.63 -16.40
C ASP A 541 7.47 -10.26 -15.81
N LYS A 542 7.03 -9.19 -16.47
CA LYS A 542 7.26 -7.81 -16.00
C LYS A 542 6.48 -7.56 -14.72
N LEU A 543 5.21 -7.99 -14.68
CA LEU A 543 4.37 -7.85 -13.50
C LEU A 543 4.92 -8.66 -12.32
N HIS A 544 5.32 -9.91 -12.51
CA HIS A 544 5.93 -10.71 -11.45
C HIS A 544 7.27 -10.15 -10.97
N LEU A 545 8.14 -9.64 -11.86
CA LEU A 545 9.39 -9.00 -11.47
C LEU A 545 9.13 -7.71 -10.69
N ASN A 546 8.27 -6.81 -11.19
CA ASN A 546 7.89 -5.59 -10.48
C ASN A 546 7.29 -5.90 -9.10
N LEU A 547 6.39 -6.87 -9.00
CA LEU A 547 5.83 -7.32 -7.72
C LEU A 547 6.91 -7.92 -6.80
N THR A 548 7.93 -8.57 -7.36
CA THR A 548 9.05 -9.13 -6.58
C THR A 548 9.83 -8.02 -5.88
N GLU A 549 10.27 -7.01 -6.63
CA GLU A 549 11.01 -5.87 -6.06
C GLU A 549 10.15 -5.10 -5.03
N LEU A 550 8.91 -4.76 -5.39
CA LEU A 550 8.00 -3.97 -4.51
C LEU A 550 7.66 -4.70 -3.20
N ALA A 551 7.47 -6.02 -3.24
CA ALA A 551 7.22 -6.82 -2.04
C ALA A 551 8.48 -6.96 -1.17
N LEU A 552 9.66 -7.08 -1.77
CA LEU A 552 10.93 -7.07 -1.03
C LEU A 552 11.13 -5.73 -0.31
N THR A 553 10.87 -4.59 -0.96
CA THR A 553 10.88 -3.27 -0.31
C THR A 553 9.88 -3.20 0.85
N MET A 554 8.63 -3.63 0.65
CA MET A 554 7.58 -3.57 1.68
C MET A 554 7.81 -4.53 2.87
N ASN A 555 8.59 -5.60 2.68
CA ASN A 555 8.90 -6.59 3.72
C ASN A 555 10.34 -6.44 4.28
N HIS A 556 11.12 -5.46 3.80
CA HIS A 556 12.50 -5.22 4.24
C HIS A 556 12.57 -4.80 5.72
N VAL A 557 11.62 -3.99 6.19
CA VAL A 557 11.53 -3.55 7.59
C VAL A 557 10.12 -3.78 8.13
N GLN A 558 10.00 -4.60 9.19
CA GLN A 558 8.73 -4.88 9.87
C GLN A 558 8.12 -3.63 10.52
N SER A 559 8.96 -2.82 11.17
CA SER A 559 8.57 -1.55 11.77
C SER A 559 9.76 -0.63 11.99
N PHE A 560 9.58 0.68 11.80
CA PHE A 560 10.59 1.69 12.12
C PHE A 560 9.97 2.89 12.86
N SER A 561 10.80 3.73 13.47
CA SER A 561 10.37 4.87 14.28
C SER A 561 10.75 6.22 13.66
N VAL A 562 9.78 7.08 13.40
CA VAL A 562 9.98 8.47 12.90
C VAL A 562 9.41 9.44 13.93
N PHE A 563 10.26 10.30 14.51
CA PHE A 563 9.88 11.24 15.58
C PHE A 563 8.97 10.59 16.66
N GLU A 564 9.42 9.47 17.23
CA GLU A 564 8.72 8.65 18.25
C GLU A 564 7.46 7.90 17.77
N HIS A 565 7.02 8.08 16.52
CA HIS A 565 5.89 7.32 15.94
C HIS A 565 6.42 6.01 15.34
N THR A 566 5.86 4.87 15.74
CA THR A 566 6.21 3.56 15.15
C THR A 566 5.29 3.28 13.96
N ILE A 567 5.88 2.93 12.82
CA ILE A 567 5.20 2.79 11.53
C ILE A 567 5.41 1.36 11.01
N PHE A 568 4.34 0.74 10.49
CA PHE A 568 4.30 -0.65 10.03
C PHE A 568 3.89 -0.73 8.54
N PRO A 569 4.81 -0.90 7.59
CA PRO A 569 4.50 -0.87 6.14
C PRO A 569 3.43 -1.89 5.70
N SER A 570 3.41 -3.08 6.30
CA SER A 570 2.48 -4.17 5.94
C SER A 570 1.00 -3.84 6.22
N GLU A 571 0.68 -2.93 7.14
CA GLU A 571 -0.70 -2.47 7.36
C GLU A 571 -1.18 -1.50 6.27
N TYR A 572 -0.30 -0.65 5.71
CA TYR A 572 -0.63 0.19 4.55
C TYR A 572 -0.97 -0.71 3.35
N LEU A 573 -0.17 -1.75 3.08
CA LEU A 573 -0.47 -2.73 2.04
C LEU A 573 -1.78 -3.47 2.31
N SER A 574 -2.01 -3.91 3.54
CA SER A 574 -3.25 -4.62 3.93
C SER A 574 -4.49 -3.76 3.66
N SER A 575 -4.48 -2.50 4.11
CA SER A 575 -5.58 -1.56 3.92
C SER A 575 -5.83 -1.21 2.45
N HIS A 576 -4.77 -0.89 1.69
CA HIS A 576 -4.88 -0.62 0.26
C HIS A 576 -5.37 -1.84 -0.53
N LEU A 577 -4.88 -3.04 -0.21
CA LEU A 577 -5.30 -4.27 -0.87
C LEU A 577 -6.77 -4.62 -0.57
N GLU A 578 -7.25 -4.43 0.66
CA GLU A 578 -8.67 -4.63 1.00
C GLU A 578 -9.58 -3.70 0.21
N ALA A 579 -9.32 -2.38 0.25
CA ALA A 579 -10.12 -1.38 -0.46
C ALA A 579 -10.06 -1.56 -1.99
N ARG A 580 -8.91 -1.95 -2.53
CA ARG A 580 -8.73 -2.22 -3.97
C ARG A 580 -9.37 -3.54 -4.41
N PHE A 581 -9.37 -4.57 -3.57
CA PHE A 581 -9.98 -5.87 -3.84
C PHE A 581 -11.52 -5.79 -3.78
N ASN A 582 -12.10 -5.10 -2.80
CA ASN A 582 -13.53 -4.79 -2.75
C ASN A 582 -14.02 -4.15 -4.07
N ARG A 583 -13.36 -3.06 -4.50
CA ARG A 583 -13.67 -2.40 -5.77
C ARG A 583 -13.47 -3.30 -6.99
N ALA A 584 -12.50 -4.21 -6.94
CA ALA A 584 -12.29 -5.19 -8.00
C ALA A 584 -13.45 -6.21 -8.08
N ILE A 585 -13.97 -6.72 -6.97
CA ILE A 585 -15.12 -7.65 -6.96
C ILE A 585 -16.36 -6.99 -7.58
N VAL A 586 -16.66 -5.75 -7.20
CA VAL A 586 -17.78 -4.98 -7.78
C VAL A 586 -17.56 -4.73 -9.28
N TRP A 587 -16.32 -4.41 -9.69
CA TRP A 587 -15.99 -4.24 -11.12
C TRP A 587 -16.07 -5.54 -11.93
N LEU A 588 -15.69 -6.69 -11.34
CA LEU A 588 -15.84 -8.01 -11.97
C LEU A 588 -17.31 -8.36 -12.26
N ALA A 589 -18.25 -7.86 -11.46
CA ALA A 589 -19.69 -8.04 -11.68
C ALA A 589 -20.22 -7.27 -12.91
N GLY A 590 -19.49 -6.25 -13.38
CA GLY A 590 -19.73 -5.60 -14.67
C GLY A 590 -21.09 -4.90 -14.84
N TYR A 591 -21.78 -4.59 -13.74
CA TYR A 591 -23.16 -4.06 -13.80
C TYR A 591 -23.24 -2.71 -14.51
N ASN A 592 -24.09 -2.63 -15.54
CA ASN A 592 -24.41 -1.38 -16.24
C ASN A 592 -25.91 -1.06 -16.11
N ALA A 593 -26.22 -0.05 -15.32
CA ALA A 593 -27.59 0.42 -15.07
C ALA A 593 -28.33 0.93 -16.33
N THR A 594 -27.63 1.24 -17.43
CA THR A 594 -28.26 1.73 -18.67
C THR A 594 -28.63 0.61 -19.66
N THR A 595 -27.86 -0.47 -19.72
CA THR A 595 -28.12 -1.63 -20.60
C THR A 595 -28.80 -2.81 -19.87
N GLN A 596 -28.84 -2.76 -18.54
CA GLN A 596 -29.23 -3.85 -17.65
C GLN A 596 -28.37 -5.12 -17.82
N GLU A 597 -27.10 -4.95 -18.21
CA GLU A 597 -26.12 -6.03 -18.27
C GLU A 597 -25.47 -6.25 -16.90
N ILE A 598 -25.23 -7.51 -16.54
CA ILE A 598 -24.46 -7.94 -15.37
C ILE A 598 -23.73 -9.25 -15.70
N ALA A 599 -22.59 -9.52 -15.07
CA ALA A 599 -21.89 -10.79 -15.23
C ALA A 599 -22.72 -11.95 -14.64
N ARG A 600 -22.60 -13.14 -15.23
CA ARG A 600 -23.23 -14.36 -14.69
C ARG A 600 -22.59 -14.74 -13.35
N PRO A 601 -23.36 -15.13 -12.31
CA PRO A 601 -22.83 -15.53 -11.01
C PRO A 601 -21.67 -16.54 -11.09
N SER A 602 -21.72 -17.54 -11.99
CA SER A 602 -20.65 -18.54 -12.17
C SER A 602 -19.36 -17.94 -12.74
N GLU A 603 -19.45 -16.96 -13.65
CA GLU A 603 -18.31 -16.28 -14.25
C GLU A 603 -17.67 -15.28 -13.28
N LEU A 604 -18.50 -14.58 -12.49
CA LEU A 604 -18.03 -13.76 -11.38
C LEU A 604 -17.34 -14.61 -10.32
N LEU A 605 -17.95 -15.72 -9.89
CA LEU A 605 -17.39 -16.65 -8.92
C LEU A 605 -16.07 -17.27 -9.39
N ALA A 606 -15.96 -17.64 -10.68
CA ALA A 606 -14.71 -18.11 -11.26
C ALA A 606 -13.61 -17.01 -11.22
N GLY A 607 -13.96 -15.76 -11.53
CA GLY A 607 -13.06 -14.61 -11.41
C GLY A 607 -12.62 -14.33 -9.97
N VAL A 608 -13.57 -14.31 -9.03
CA VAL A 608 -13.31 -14.11 -7.59
C VAL A 608 -12.43 -15.25 -7.04
N LYS A 609 -12.67 -16.51 -7.42
CA LYS A 609 -11.82 -17.64 -7.05
C LYS A 609 -10.41 -17.54 -7.62
N ALA A 610 -10.24 -17.06 -8.86
CA ALA A 610 -8.92 -16.81 -9.44
C ALA A 610 -8.16 -15.71 -8.67
N TYR A 611 -8.83 -14.61 -8.33
CA TYR A 611 -8.26 -13.53 -7.51
C TYR A 611 -7.87 -14.05 -6.11
N ILE A 612 -8.77 -14.74 -5.41
CA ILE A 612 -8.50 -15.34 -4.08
C ILE A 612 -7.31 -16.30 -4.14
N SER A 613 -7.29 -17.22 -5.12
CA SER A 613 -6.23 -18.22 -5.23
C SER A 613 -4.86 -17.59 -5.49
N PHE A 614 -4.79 -16.55 -6.32
CA PHE A 614 -3.53 -15.83 -6.55
C PHE A 614 -3.12 -15.00 -5.34
N ILE A 615 -4.02 -14.19 -4.79
CA ILE A 615 -3.74 -13.33 -3.63
C ILE A 615 -3.30 -14.20 -2.42
N GLN A 616 -3.97 -15.31 -2.14
CA GLN A 616 -3.58 -16.25 -1.07
C GLN A 616 -2.19 -16.87 -1.31
N SER A 617 -1.78 -17.09 -2.57
CA SER A 617 -0.42 -17.59 -2.88
C SER A 617 0.68 -16.57 -2.55
N LEU A 618 0.35 -15.28 -2.50
CA LEU A 618 1.27 -14.20 -2.13
C LEU A 618 1.39 -13.98 -0.61
N ALA A 619 0.63 -14.71 0.22
CA ALA A 619 0.58 -14.47 1.67
C ALA A 619 1.94 -14.64 2.37
N GLN A 620 2.80 -15.55 1.90
CA GLN A 620 4.16 -15.73 2.41
C GLN A 620 5.15 -14.68 1.89
N PHE A 621 4.78 -13.93 0.85
CA PHE A 621 5.68 -13.06 0.10
C PHE A 621 5.48 -11.57 0.40
N LEU A 622 4.25 -11.14 0.70
CA LEU A 622 3.90 -9.73 0.96
C LEU A 622 4.07 -9.28 2.43
N GLY A 623 4.41 -10.18 3.36
CA GLY A 623 4.53 -9.85 4.79
C GLY A 623 3.22 -9.41 5.48
N ALA A 624 2.07 -9.57 4.81
CA ALA A 624 0.77 -9.05 5.21
C ALA A 624 -0.24 -10.18 5.50
N ASP A 625 -1.18 -9.97 6.43
CA ASP A 625 -2.27 -10.91 6.67
C ASP A 625 -3.34 -10.84 5.57
N VAL A 626 -3.00 -11.46 4.45
CA VAL A 626 -3.88 -11.70 3.30
C VAL A 626 -5.17 -12.44 3.70
N SER A 627 -5.13 -13.31 4.71
CA SER A 627 -6.29 -14.10 5.15
C SER A 627 -7.29 -13.29 5.99
N ARG A 628 -6.86 -12.16 6.59
CA ARG A 628 -7.74 -11.08 7.08
C ARG A 628 -8.30 -10.26 5.92
N VAL A 629 -7.45 -9.78 5.00
CA VAL A 629 -7.85 -8.93 3.86
C VAL A 629 -8.94 -9.59 3.00
N ILE A 630 -8.76 -10.85 2.60
CA ILE A 630 -9.75 -11.59 1.81
C ILE A 630 -11.07 -11.74 2.58
N ARG A 631 -11.01 -12.07 3.86
CA ARG A 631 -12.18 -12.29 4.73
C ARG A 631 -13.00 -11.02 4.91
N ASN A 632 -12.33 -9.88 5.15
CA ASN A 632 -12.98 -8.59 5.34
C ASN A 632 -13.71 -8.15 4.07
N ALA A 633 -13.03 -8.18 2.91
CA ALA A 633 -13.62 -7.78 1.63
C ALA A 633 -14.81 -8.68 1.25
N LEU A 634 -14.66 -10.00 1.32
CA LEU A 634 -15.76 -10.92 1.00
C LEU A 634 -16.95 -10.76 1.95
N LEU A 635 -16.71 -10.57 3.26
CA LEU A 635 -17.80 -10.36 4.22
C LEU A 635 -18.55 -9.04 3.95
N GLN A 636 -17.85 -7.96 3.62
CA GLN A 636 -18.47 -6.68 3.24
C GLN A 636 -19.36 -6.85 2.00
N GLN A 637 -18.93 -7.63 0.99
CA GLN A 637 -19.74 -7.88 -0.21
C GLN A 637 -21.07 -8.64 0.04
N THR A 638 -21.22 -9.33 1.19
CA THR A 638 -22.48 -9.97 1.61
C THR A 638 -23.52 -9.00 2.20
N GLN A 639 -23.10 -7.79 2.56
CA GLN A 639 -23.97 -6.73 3.09
C GLN A 639 -24.50 -5.87 1.93
N PRO A 640 -25.61 -5.11 2.08
CA PRO A 640 -26.13 -4.29 0.98
C PRO A 640 -25.24 -3.09 0.61
N LEU A 641 -24.46 -2.57 1.57
CA LEU A 641 -23.47 -1.51 1.37
C LEU A 641 -22.14 -1.93 2.01
N ASP A 642 -21.01 -1.47 1.45
CA ASP A 642 -19.68 -1.68 2.03
C ASP A 642 -19.38 -0.66 3.16
N SER A 643 -18.17 -0.74 3.74
CA SER A 643 -17.73 0.17 4.81
C SER A 643 -17.55 1.64 4.36
N CYS A 644 -17.56 1.92 3.05
CA CYS A 644 -17.54 3.26 2.49
C CYS A 644 -18.95 3.79 2.14
N GLY A 645 -19.98 2.94 2.20
CA GLY A 645 -21.34 3.26 1.79
C GLY A 645 -21.63 3.01 0.30
N GLU A 646 -20.73 2.33 -0.41
CA GLU A 646 -20.90 1.98 -1.83
C GLU A 646 -21.74 0.70 -2.01
N GLN A 647 -22.35 0.52 -3.18
CA GLN A 647 -23.17 -0.66 -3.47
C GLN A 647 -22.33 -1.91 -3.74
N THR A 648 -22.64 -2.99 -3.03
CA THR A 648 -21.99 -4.30 -3.16
C THR A 648 -22.64 -5.17 -4.23
N ILE A 649 -22.00 -6.29 -4.59
CA ILE A 649 -22.60 -7.29 -5.47
C ILE A 649 -23.95 -7.81 -4.94
N THR A 650 -24.16 -7.88 -3.62
CA THR A 650 -25.45 -8.26 -3.02
C THR A 650 -26.59 -7.33 -3.47
N THR A 651 -26.36 -6.01 -3.42
CA THR A 651 -27.35 -5.02 -3.89
C THR A 651 -27.51 -5.06 -5.41
N LEU A 652 -26.40 -5.18 -6.16
CA LEU A 652 -26.44 -5.20 -7.63
C LEU A 652 -27.22 -6.40 -8.17
N TYR A 653 -26.94 -7.63 -7.70
CA TYR A 653 -27.70 -8.81 -8.11
C TYR A 653 -29.15 -8.76 -7.61
N THR A 654 -29.41 -8.31 -6.38
CA THR A 654 -30.79 -8.20 -5.86
C THR A 654 -31.63 -7.28 -6.74
N ASN A 655 -31.11 -6.10 -7.09
CA ASN A 655 -31.78 -5.16 -7.99
C ASN A 655 -31.97 -5.76 -9.40
N TRP A 656 -30.95 -6.41 -9.96
CA TRP A 656 -31.03 -7.00 -11.30
C TRP A 656 -32.04 -8.16 -11.40
N TYR A 657 -32.06 -9.08 -10.43
CA TYR A 657 -33.05 -10.16 -10.43
C TYR A 657 -34.48 -9.64 -10.31
N LEU A 658 -34.72 -8.58 -9.55
CA LEU A 658 -36.03 -7.96 -9.40
C LEU A 658 -36.46 -7.18 -10.67
N GLU A 659 -35.65 -6.20 -11.09
CA GLU A 659 -36.01 -5.24 -12.14
C GLU A 659 -35.74 -5.73 -13.56
N SER A 660 -34.90 -6.74 -13.76
CA SER A 660 -34.67 -7.36 -15.08
C SER A 660 -35.35 -8.72 -15.18
N LEU A 661 -34.91 -9.73 -14.43
CA LEU A 661 -35.40 -11.10 -14.61
C LEU A 661 -36.86 -11.29 -14.18
N LEU A 662 -37.23 -10.93 -12.94
CA LEU A 662 -38.57 -11.16 -12.40
C LEU A 662 -39.62 -10.20 -12.99
N ARG A 663 -39.21 -8.99 -13.36
CA ARG A 663 -40.03 -8.04 -14.13
C ARG A 663 -40.35 -8.56 -15.53
N GLN A 664 -39.39 -9.21 -16.21
CA GLN A 664 -39.64 -9.87 -17.52
C GLN A 664 -40.40 -11.20 -17.41
N ALA A 665 -40.15 -11.97 -16.34
CA ALA A 665 -41.00 -13.12 -15.98
C ALA A 665 -42.44 -12.69 -15.62
N SER A 666 -42.66 -11.40 -15.32
CA SER A 666 -43.98 -10.80 -15.20
C SER A 666 -44.51 -10.31 -16.56
N SER A 667 -43.73 -9.66 -17.43
CA SER A 667 -44.23 -9.32 -18.78
C SER A 667 -44.51 -10.54 -19.68
N GLY A 668 -44.23 -11.76 -19.20
CA GLY A 668 -44.51 -13.02 -19.85
C GLY A 668 -43.55 -13.34 -21.00
N THR A 669 -42.40 -12.66 -21.07
CA THR A 669 -41.31 -12.95 -21.99
C THR A 669 -40.41 -14.08 -21.49
N ILE A 670 -40.44 -14.36 -20.18
CA ILE A 670 -39.68 -15.44 -19.52
C ILE A 670 -40.67 -16.37 -18.81
N ILE A 671 -40.46 -17.69 -18.88
CA ILE A 671 -41.30 -18.72 -18.24
C ILE A 671 -40.43 -19.65 -17.38
N LEU A 672 -40.86 -19.93 -16.14
CA LEU A 672 -40.24 -20.96 -15.29
C LEU A 672 -40.51 -22.36 -15.87
N SER A 673 -39.47 -23.20 -15.94
CA SER A 673 -39.56 -24.60 -16.34
C SER A 673 -39.18 -25.53 -15.19
N PRO A 674 -40.16 -26.19 -14.53
CA PRO A 674 -39.87 -27.18 -13.49
C PRO A 674 -39.00 -28.36 -13.96
N VAL A 675 -38.97 -28.63 -15.27
CA VAL A 675 -38.19 -29.73 -15.87
C VAL A 675 -36.71 -29.38 -16.02
N MET A 676 -36.37 -28.10 -16.22
CA MET A 676 -34.97 -27.64 -16.27
C MET A 676 -34.51 -26.95 -14.98
N GLN A 677 -35.41 -26.79 -14.00
CA GLN A 677 -35.20 -26.05 -12.74
C GLN A 677 -34.58 -24.67 -12.98
N ALA A 678 -35.10 -23.96 -13.99
CA ALA A 678 -34.62 -22.67 -14.46
C ALA A 678 -35.75 -21.83 -15.07
N PHE A 679 -35.59 -20.51 -15.10
CA PHE A 679 -36.38 -19.65 -15.98
C PHE A 679 -35.83 -19.70 -17.40
N ILE A 680 -36.72 -19.70 -18.41
CA ILE A 680 -36.36 -19.78 -19.84
C ILE A 680 -36.87 -18.53 -20.56
N SER A 681 -36.02 -17.89 -21.36
CA SER A 681 -36.42 -16.83 -22.29
C SER A 681 -37.25 -17.40 -23.46
N LEU A 682 -38.47 -16.89 -23.66
CA LEU A 682 -39.26 -17.22 -24.86
C LEU A 682 -38.74 -16.41 -26.07
N PRO A 683 -38.49 -17.03 -27.23
CA PRO A 683 -38.11 -16.31 -28.43
C PRO A 683 -39.28 -15.44 -28.92
N ARG A 684 -39.06 -14.12 -28.91
CA ARG A 684 -39.91 -13.11 -29.55
C ARG A 684 -39.03 -12.21 -30.42
N GLU A 685 -39.61 -11.63 -31.48
CA GLU A 685 -38.89 -10.69 -32.33
C GLU A 685 -38.80 -9.31 -31.66
N GLY A 686 -37.77 -9.13 -30.81
CA GLY A 686 -37.42 -7.84 -30.19
C GLY A 686 -36.98 -7.95 -28.72
N GLU A 687 -35.97 -7.17 -28.36
CA GLU A 687 -35.59 -6.77 -26.98
C GLU A 687 -35.50 -7.89 -25.93
N GLN A 688 -34.57 -8.84 -26.13
CA GLN A 688 -33.99 -9.63 -25.05
C GLN A 688 -32.47 -9.44 -25.02
N ASN A 689 -31.98 -8.68 -24.03
CA ASN A 689 -30.55 -8.42 -23.83
C ASN A 689 -29.82 -9.61 -23.17
N PHE A 690 -30.56 -10.55 -22.56
CA PHE A 690 -30.01 -11.73 -21.89
C PHE A 690 -30.91 -12.97 -22.05
N SER A 691 -30.30 -14.15 -21.90
CA SER A 691 -30.96 -15.44 -21.79
C SER A 691 -31.24 -15.74 -20.31
N ALA A 692 -32.50 -15.98 -19.92
CA ALA A 692 -32.87 -16.16 -18.52
C ALA A 692 -32.28 -17.44 -17.91
N GLU A 693 -32.14 -18.48 -18.72
CA GLU A 693 -31.59 -19.77 -18.32
C GLU A 693 -30.09 -19.69 -17.97
N GLU A 694 -29.34 -18.75 -18.56
CA GLU A 694 -27.94 -18.49 -18.20
C GLU A 694 -27.75 -17.67 -16.90
N PHE A 695 -28.83 -17.35 -16.17
CA PHE A 695 -28.79 -16.64 -14.88
C PHE A 695 -29.67 -17.31 -13.80
N SER A 696 -30.31 -18.45 -14.09
CA SER A 696 -31.32 -19.03 -13.19
C SER A 696 -31.36 -20.55 -13.13
N ASP A 697 -30.41 -21.24 -13.75
CA ASP A 697 -30.22 -22.68 -13.52
C ASP A 697 -29.65 -22.96 -12.11
N VAL A 698 -29.62 -24.24 -11.76
CA VAL A 698 -29.10 -24.70 -10.46
C VAL A 698 -27.60 -24.34 -10.28
N SER A 699 -26.82 -24.26 -11.36
CA SER A 699 -25.42 -23.86 -11.33
C SER A 699 -25.23 -22.39 -10.94
N GLU A 700 -26.01 -21.49 -11.56
CA GLU A 700 -26.00 -20.06 -11.26
C GLU A 700 -26.60 -19.75 -9.88
N MET A 701 -27.64 -20.46 -9.45
CA MET A 701 -28.22 -20.31 -8.10
C MET A 701 -27.24 -20.75 -6.99
N ARG A 702 -26.50 -21.85 -7.19
CA ARG A 702 -25.37 -22.21 -6.30
C ARG A 702 -24.27 -21.14 -6.31
N ALA A 703 -23.88 -20.67 -7.49
CA ALA A 703 -22.80 -19.69 -7.61
C ALA A 703 -23.16 -18.34 -6.97
N LEU A 704 -24.40 -17.90 -7.13
CA LEU A 704 -24.96 -16.73 -6.44
C LEU A 704 -24.94 -16.93 -4.92
N ALA A 705 -25.35 -18.11 -4.43
CA ALA A 705 -25.35 -18.40 -3.00
C ALA A 705 -23.94 -18.48 -2.40
N GLU A 706 -22.93 -18.96 -3.15
CA GLU A 706 -21.53 -18.95 -2.71
C GLU A 706 -20.93 -17.53 -2.67
N LEU A 707 -21.40 -16.62 -3.54
CA LEU A 707 -20.99 -15.21 -3.56
C LEU A 707 -21.66 -14.35 -2.47
N LEU A 708 -22.98 -14.50 -2.27
CA LEU A 708 -23.78 -13.68 -1.36
C LEU A 708 -23.79 -14.22 0.08
N GLY A 709 -23.61 -15.54 0.25
CA GLY A 709 -23.73 -16.24 1.52
C GLY A 709 -25.11 -16.08 2.19
N PRO A 710 -25.27 -16.55 3.45
CA PRO A 710 -26.52 -16.43 4.18
C PRO A 710 -27.04 -14.98 4.32
N TYR A 711 -26.14 -14.00 4.50
CA TYR A 711 -26.54 -12.59 4.66
C TYR A 711 -27.12 -12.00 3.37
N GLY A 712 -26.42 -12.11 2.24
CA GLY A 712 -26.90 -11.57 0.97
C GLY A 712 -28.13 -12.32 0.44
N MET A 713 -28.21 -13.63 0.69
CA MET A 713 -29.39 -14.44 0.32
C MET A 713 -30.60 -14.16 1.23
N LYS A 714 -30.39 -13.75 2.49
CA LYS A 714 -31.46 -13.20 3.34
C LYS A 714 -31.93 -11.83 2.82
N PHE A 715 -31.02 -10.91 2.51
CA PHE A 715 -31.36 -9.59 1.94
C PHE A 715 -32.13 -9.72 0.61
N LEU A 716 -31.67 -10.57 -0.31
CA LEU A 716 -32.40 -10.93 -1.53
C LEU A 716 -33.82 -11.44 -1.19
N SER A 717 -33.93 -12.35 -0.23
CA SER A 717 -35.21 -12.92 0.20
C SER A 717 -36.16 -11.86 0.80
N GLU A 718 -35.67 -10.93 1.61
CA GLU A 718 -36.47 -9.84 2.21
C GLU A 718 -37.05 -8.91 1.13
N ASN A 719 -36.24 -8.54 0.13
CA ASN A 719 -36.72 -7.74 -1.00
C ASN A 719 -37.74 -8.53 -1.85
N LEU A 720 -37.49 -9.81 -2.15
CA LEU A 720 -38.46 -10.69 -2.81
C LEU A 720 -39.79 -10.74 -2.01
N MET A 721 -39.73 -10.85 -0.69
CA MET A 721 -40.93 -10.86 0.16
C MET A 721 -41.64 -9.50 0.16
N TRP A 722 -40.93 -8.38 0.12
CA TRP A 722 -41.53 -7.05 -0.08
C TRP A 722 -42.36 -6.99 -1.38
N HIS A 723 -41.84 -7.55 -2.48
CA HIS A 723 -42.59 -7.65 -3.74
C HIS A 723 -43.74 -8.67 -3.72
N VAL A 724 -43.70 -9.73 -2.91
CA VAL A 724 -44.86 -10.63 -2.67
C VAL A 724 -45.95 -9.92 -1.88
N THR A 725 -45.57 -9.32 -0.76
CA THR A 725 -46.37 -8.42 0.08
C THR A 725 -47.07 -7.37 -0.78
N SER A 726 -46.33 -6.75 -1.70
CA SER A 726 -46.84 -5.80 -2.67
C SER A 726 -48.05 -6.31 -3.48
N GLN A 727 -48.16 -7.62 -3.75
CA GLN A 727 -49.32 -8.17 -4.46
C GLN A 727 -50.50 -8.47 -3.53
N ILE A 728 -50.23 -8.91 -2.31
CA ILE A 728 -51.23 -9.31 -1.31
C ILE A 728 -52.16 -8.14 -0.95
N VAL A 729 -51.66 -6.89 -0.98
CA VAL A 729 -52.50 -5.69 -0.80
C VAL A 729 -53.53 -5.51 -1.89
N GLU A 730 -53.08 -5.62 -3.13
CA GLU A 730 -53.93 -5.38 -4.28
C GLU A 730 -54.96 -6.51 -4.44
N LEU A 731 -54.59 -7.73 -4.03
CA LEU A 731 -55.53 -8.83 -3.82
C LEU A 731 -56.54 -8.52 -2.72
N LYS A 732 -56.10 -7.97 -1.57
CA LYS A 732 -57.00 -7.57 -0.47
C LYS A 732 -58.01 -6.49 -0.90
N LYS A 733 -57.61 -5.54 -1.75
CA LYS A 733 -58.54 -4.56 -2.36
C LYS A 733 -59.61 -5.27 -3.20
N LEU A 734 -59.20 -6.11 -4.16
CA LEU A 734 -60.12 -6.88 -5.01
C LEU A 734 -61.07 -7.78 -4.21
N VAL A 735 -60.63 -8.33 -3.07
CA VAL A 735 -61.47 -9.11 -2.14
C VAL A 735 -62.48 -8.23 -1.40
N VAL A 736 -62.11 -7.02 -0.98
CA VAL A 736 -63.04 -6.06 -0.36
C VAL A 736 -64.06 -5.53 -1.37
N GLU A 737 -63.63 -5.23 -2.60
CA GLU A 737 -64.48 -4.77 -3.71
C GLU A 737 -65.57 -5.80 -4.11
N ASN A 738 -65.31 -7.09 -3.89
CA ASN A 738 -66.24 -8.19 -4.21
C ASN A 738 -66.81 -8.89 -2.96
N MET A 739 -66.68 -8.30 -1.77
CA MET A 739 -66.89 -8.98 -0.48
C MET A 739 -68.28 -9.64 -0.36
N ASP A 740 -69.35 -8.94 -0.69
CA ASP A 740 -70.72 -9.44 -0.54
C ASP A 740 -71.01 -10.64 -1.46
N VAL A 741 -70.46 -10.62 -2.69
CA VAL A 741 -70.58 -11.73 -3.65
C VAL A 741 -69.76 -12.93 -3.19
N LEU A 742 -68.55 -12.70 -2.67
CA LEU A 742 -67.68 -13.76 -2.13
C LEU A 742 -68.28 -14.44 -0.89
N VAL A 743 -68.94 -13.70 0.00
CA VAL A 743 -69.66 -14.26 1.16
C VAL A 743 -70.86 -15.10 0.69
N GLN A 744 -71.60 -14.65 -0.31
CA GLN A 744 -72.72 -15.41 -0.88
C GLN A 744 -72.26 -16.70 -1.58
N ILE A 745 -71.16 -16.65 -2.34
CA ILE A 745 -70.51 -17.82 -2.96
C ILE A 745 -70.06 -18.82 -1.88
N ARG A 746 -69.32 -18.37 -0.86
CA ARG A 746 -68.86 -19.22 0.26
C ARG A 746 -70.01 -19.89 1.02
N SER A 747 -71.19 -19.26 1.03
CA SER A 747 -72.39 -19.78 1.70
C SER A 747 -73.26 -20.70 0.82
N ASN A 748 -73.01 -20.76 -0.50
CA ASN A 748 -73.89 -21.44 -1.48
C ASN A 748 -73.14 -22.26 -2.55
N PHE A 749 -71.86 -22.58 -2.36
CA PHE A 749 -71.05 -23.37 -3.31
C PHE A 749 -71.65 -24.73 -3.69
N ASN A 750 -72.58 -25.25 -2.89
CA ASN A 750 -73.33 -26.48 -3.12
C ASN A 750 -74.58 -26.31 -4.02
N LYS A 751 -74.90 -25.11 -4.50
CA LYS A 751 -76.07 -24.80 -5.35
C LYS A 751 -75.64 -24.27 -6.72
N ALA A 752 -75.64 -25.14 -7.73
CA ALA A 752 -75.14 -24.82 -9.07
C ALA A 752 -75.83 -23.60 -9.71
N ASP A 753 -77.16 -23.46 -9.61
CA ASP A 753 -77.93 -22.39 -10.25
C ASP A 753 -77.64 -21.00 -9.65
N LEU A 754 -77.34 -20.96 -8.34
CA LEU A 754 -76.90 -19.74 -7.66
C LEU A 754 -75.44 -19.41 -8.00
N MET A 755 -74.56 -20.41 -8.07
CA MET A 755 -73.19 -20.21 -8.52
C MET A 755 -73.11 -19.65 -9.95
N ALA A 756 -73.96 -20.15 -10.86
CA ALA A 756 -74.04 -19.69 -12.25
C ALA A 756 -74.47 -18.21 -12.38
N SER A 757 -75.23 -17.68 -11.43
CA SER A 757 -75.66 -16.27 -11.42
C SER A 757 -74.76 -15.35 -10.57
N LEU A 758 -74.03 -15.88 -9.58
CA LEU A 758 -73.10 -15.11 -8.74
C LEU A 758 -71.70 -14.96 -9.35
N VAL A 759 -71.14 -16.00 -9.97
CA VAL A 759 -69.78 -15.95 -10.54
C VAL A 759 -69.59 -14.84 -11.60
N PRO A 760 -70.54 -14.56 -12.51
CA PRO A 760 -70.42 -13.44 -13.46
C PRO A 760 -70.44 -12.04 -12.83
N GLN A 761 -70.78 -11.90 -11.54
CA GLN A 761 -70.80 -10.62 -10.84
C GLN A 761 -69.42 -10.24 -10.27
N LEU A 762 -68.45 -11.16 -10.29
CA LEU A 762 -67.09 -10.93 -9.79
C LEU A 762 -66.30 -10.01 -10.72
N THR A 763 -65.95 -8.83 -10.22
CA THR A 763 -65.13 -7.84 -10.92
C THR A 763 -63.65 -8.10 -10.72
N GLY A 764 -62.83 -7.89 -11.77
CA GLY A 764 -61.37 -7.97 -11.66
C GLY A 764 -60.79 -9.38 -11.46
N ALA A 765 -61.52 -10.46 -11.76
CA ALA A 765 -61.04 -11.84 -11.61
C ALA A 765 -59.70 -12.11 -12.35
N ASP A 766 -59.51 -11.55 -13.55
CA ASP A 766 -58.23 -11.57 -14.27
C ASP A 766 -57.08 -10.96 -13.46
N ASN A 767 -57.35 -9.89 -12.70
CA ASN A 767 -56.36 -9.21 -11.87
C ASN A 767 -56.04 -10.02 -10.60
N VAL A 768 -57.00 -10.78 -10.07
CA VAL A 768 -56.76 -11.75 -8.98
C VAL A 768 -55.82 -12.86 -9.44
N LEU A 769 -56.14 -13.52 -10.57
CA LEU A 769 -55.30 -14.56 -11.17
C LEU A 769 -53.90 -14.02 -11.48
N LYS A 770 -53.82 -12.88 -12.19
CA LYS A 770 -52.57 -12.16 -12.47
C LYS A 770 -51.72 -11.95 -11.22
N ARG A 771 -52.31 -11.43 -10.13
CA ARG A 771 -51.57 -11.07 -8.92
C ARG A 771 -51.11 -12.28 -8.11
N MET A 772 -51.99 -13.26 -7.89
CA MET A 772 -51.60 -14.53 -7.26
C MET A 772 -50.46 -15.22 -8.01
N THR A 773 -50.42 -15.08 -9.33
CA THR A 773 -49.39 -15.70 -10.14
C THR A 773 -48.01 -15.07 -9.95
N ILE A 774 -47.90 -13.74 -9.78
CA ILE A 774 -46.63 -13.06 -9.43
C ILE A 774 -46.03 -13.66 -8.18
N ILE A 775 -46.88 -13.81 -7.14
CA ILE A 775 -46.47 -14.32 -5.85
C ILE A 775 -45.85 -15.71 -6.04
N GLY A 776 -46.48 -16.52 -6.89
CA GLY A 776 -45.94 -17.82 -7.31
C GLY A 776 -44.57 -17.71 -7.99
N VAL A 777 -44.37 -16.79 -8.94
CA VAL A 777 -43.07 -16.58 -9.61
C VAL A 777 -41.99 -16.26 -8.60
N ILE A 778 -42.24 -15.28 -7.74
CA ILE A 778 -41.27 -14.76 -6.77
C ILE A 778 -40.96 -15.84 -5.71
N LEU A 779 -41.96 -16.58 -5.23
CA LEU A 779 -41.78 -17.71 -4.31
C LEU A 779 -41.08 -18.91 -4.96
N SER A 780 -41.24 -19.10 -6.27
CA SER A 780 -40.53 -20.15 -7.01
C SER A 780 -39.06 -19.80 -7.23
N PHE A 781 -38.76 -18.53 -7.58
CA PHE A 781 -37.39 -18.03 -7.63
C PHE A 781 -36.73 -18.08 -6.24
N ARG A 782 -37.40 -17.62 -5.18
CA ARG A 782 -36.93 -17.75 -3.79
C ARG A 782 -36.58 -19.19 -3.45
N ALA A 783 -37.40 -20.17 -3.84
CA ALA A 783 -37.11 -21.57 -3.55
C ALA A 783 -35.88 -22.11 -4.29
N MET A 784 -35.66 -21.74 -5.56
CA MET A 784 -34.44 -22.14 -6.30
C MET A 784 -33.18 -21.48 -5.70
N ALA A 785 -33.28 -20.23 -5.26
CA ALA A 785 -32.22 -19.53 -4.54
C ALA A 785 -31.93 -20.16 -3.16
N GLN A 786 -32.97 -20.61 -2.44
CA GLN A 786 -32.84 -21.27 -1.13
C GLN A 786 -32.25 -22.68 -1.24
N GLU A 787 -32.65 -23.49 -2.22
CA GLU A 787 -32.02 -24.80 -2.48
C GLU A 787 -30.54 -24.63 -2.91
N GLY A 788 -30.21 -23.61 -3.72
CA GLY A 788 -28.82 -23.26 -4.03
C GLY A 788 -27.99 -22.91 -2.78
N LEU A 789 -28.57 -22.16 -1.84
CA LEU A 789 -27.95 -21.87 -0.53
C LEU A 789 -27.80 -23.11 0.34
N ARG A 790 -28.78 -24.02 0.31
CA ARG A 790 -28.77 -25.30 1.04
C ARG A 790 -27.65 -26.22 0.57
N GLU A 791 -27.48 -26.36 -0.74
CA GLU A 791 -26.42 -27.20 -1.33
C GLU A 791 -25.02 -26.65 -1.01
N VAL A 792 -24.82 -25.33 -1.07
CA VAL A 792 -23.58 -24.68 -0.64
C VAL A 792 -23.34 -24.89 0.87
N SER A 793 -24.37 -24.73 1.71
CA SER A 793 -24.28 -24.88 3.17
C SER A 793 -24.09 -26.34 3.63
N GLY A 794 -24.55 -27.31 2.83
CA GLY A 794 -24.29 -28.74 3.03
C GLY A 794 -22.89 -29.16 2.58
N GLY A 795 -22.40 -28.60 1.47
CA GLY A 795 -21.05 -28.87 0.96
C GLY A 795 -19.93 -28.20 1.78
N GLY A 796 -20.18 -27.02 2.35
CA GLY A 796 -19.18 -26.20 3.04
C GLY A 796 -18.71 -26.67 4.42
N GLY A 797 -19.17 -27.82 4.92
CA GLY A 797 -18.72 -28.38 6.20
C GLY A 797 -19.20 -27.65 7.46
N LEU A 798 -20.19 -26.75 7.34
CA LEU A 798 -20.83 -26.08 8.47
C LEU A 798 -21.61 -27.10 9.32
N LEU A 799 -21.08 -27.43 10.51
CA LEU A 799 -21.73 -28.34 11.49
C LEU A 799 -23.22 -28.01 11.73
N LEU A 800 -23.57 -26.72 11.71
CA LEU A 800 -24.93 -26.21 11.87
C LEU A 800 -25.94 -26.81 10.88
N SER A 801 -25.57 -27.08 9.62
CA SER A 801 -26.51 -27.64 8.63
C SER A 801 -26.87 -29.11 8.91
N ARG A 802 -26.05 -29.81 9.70
CA ARG A 802 -26.29 -31.18 10.16
C ARG A 802 -27.07 -31.24 11.48
N GLU A 803 -26.99 -30.20 12.31
CA GLU A 803 -27.77 -30.08 13.55
C GLU A 803 -29.15 -29.47 13.31
N CYS A 804 -29.30 -28.55 12.34
CA CYS A 804 -30.60 -27.95 11.94
C CYS A 804 -31.48 -28.90 11.08
N SER A 805 -31.40 -30.21 11.32
CA SER A 805 -32.25 -31.20 10.67
C SER A 805 -33.69 -31.14 11.23
N PRO A 806 -34.73 -31.53 10.46
CA PRO A 806 -36.12 -31.40 10.89
C PRO A 806 -36.50 -32.22 12.14
N GLU A 807 -35.66 -33.16 12.58
CA GLU A 807 -35.88 -33.94 13.80
C GLU A 807 -35.86 -33.08 15.07
N CYS A 808 -35.18 -31.92 15.07
CA CYS A 808 -35.13 -31.00 16.20
C CYS A 808 -36.37 -30.10 16.37
N CYS A 809 -37.27 -30.02 15.39
CA CYS A 809 -38.33 -28.99 15.34
C CYS A 809 -39.60 -29.30 16.16
N PHE A 810 -39.69 -30.46 16.83
CA PHE A 810 -40.95 -30.97 17.38
C PHE A 810 -41.43 -30.37 18.72
N LEU A 811 -40.75 -29.36 19.29
CA LEU A 811 -41.07 -28.82 20.61
C LEU A 811 -41.36 -27.30 20.60
N LEU A 812 -42.53 -26.94 21.15
CA LEU A 812 -43.03 -25.59 21.50
C LEU A 812 -43.53 -24.69 20.34
N HIS A 813 -44.86 -24.62 20.21
CA HIS A 813 -45.65 -23.82 19.25
C HIS A 813 -45.41 -22.29 19.23
N GLN A 814 -44.60 -21.74 20.14
CA GLN A 814 -44.25 -20.31 20.19
C GLN A 814 -42.76 -20.04 19.93
N VAL A 815 -41.93 -21.08 19.81
CA VAL A 815 -40.49 -20.98 19.50
C VAL A 815 -40.23 -21.31 18.00
N THR A 816 -41.20 -21.96 17.35
CA THR A 816 -41.16 -22.41 15.95
C THR A 816 -40.79 -21.33 14.94
N LEU A 817 -41.28 -20.09 15.05
CA LEU A 817 -40.94 -19.03 14.09
C LEU A 817 -39.46 -18.65 14.13
N SER A 818 -38.83 -18.60 15.31
CA SER A 818 -37.39 -18.34 15.44
C SER A 818 -36.55 -19.51 14.94
N ILE A 819 -37.03 -20.74 15.12
CA ILE A 819 -36.40 -21.96 14.57
C ILE A 819 -36.50 -21.95 13.04
N PHE A 820 -37.65 -21.59 12.46
CA PHE A 820 -37.81 -21.46 11.01
C PHE A 820 -36.98 -20.29 10.43
N GLU A 821 -36.79 -19.18 11.15
CA GLU A 821 -35.89 -18.11 10.71
C GLU A 821 -34.44 -18.61 10.64
N LEU A 822 -33.97 -19.35 11.64
CA LEU A 822 -32.65 -19.99 11.63
C LEU A 822 -32.52 -21.01 10.48
N ALA A 823 -33.51 -21.88 10.31
CA ALA A 823 -33.51 -22.94 9.29
C ALA A 823 -33.54 -22.36 7.87
N SER A 824 -34.38 -21.35 7.61
CA SER A 824 -34.43 -20.67 6.31
C SER A 824 -33.24 -19.73 6.05
N ALA A 825 -32.49 -19.31 7.08
CA ALA A 825 -31.18 -18.68 6.89
C ALA A 825 -30.09 -19.69 6.45
N ALA A 826 -30.33 -20.99 6.61
CA ALA A 826 -29.45 -22.09 6.17
C ALA A 826 -29.92 -22.81 4.89
N GLY A 827 -30.94 -22.28 4.19
CA GLY A 827 -31.49 -22.89 2.98
C GLY A 827 -32.51 -24.01 3.20
N VAL A 828 -32.93 -24.29 4.45
CA VAL A 828 -33.86 -25.39 4.74
C VAL A 828 -35.30 -24.97 4.43
N ASP A 829 -35.99 -25.76 3.59
CA ASP A 829 -37.42 -25.62 3.32
C ASP A 829 -38.24 -25.71 4.63
N CYS A 830 -39.09 -24.73 4.87
CA CYS A 830 -39.97 -24.63 6.05
C CYS A 830 -41.45 -24.65 5.62
N ASP A 831 -42.29 -25.40 6.32
CA ASP A 831 -43.75 -25.47 6.07
C ASP A 831 -44.45 -24.10 6.18
N ILE A 832 -43.89 -23.20 7.00
CA ILE A 832 -44.32 -21.82 7.15
C ILE A 832 -43.09 -20.94 6.88
N ASP A 833 -43.16 -20.10 5.84
CA ASP A 833 -42.08 -19.17 5.51
C ASP A 833 -42.07 -17.97 6.48
N PRO A 834 -41.04 -17.82 7.34
CA PRO A 834 -41.01 -16.78 8.37
C PRO A 834 -40.81 -15.38 7.75
N ALA A 835 -40.10 -15.28 6.64
CA ALA A 835 -39.89 -14.00 5.94
C ALA A 835 -41.19 -13.53 5.28
N LEU A 836 -42.00 -14.46 4.76
CA LEU A 836 -43.34 -14.15 4.25
C LEU A 836 -44.29 -13.73 5.38
N VAL A 837 -44.28 -14.42 6.52
CA VAL A 837 -45.06 -14.05 7.72
C VAL A 837 -44.70 -12.64 8.21
N ALA A 838 -43.41 -12.32 8.30
CA ALA A 838 -42.93 -10.99 8.70
C ALA A 838 -43.31 -9.90 7.68
N ALA A 839 -43.11 -10.15 6.38
CA ALA A 839 -43.42 -9.18 5.33
C ALA A 839 -44.93 -8.90 5.18
N ILE A 840 -45.80 -9.87 5.48
CA ILE A 840 -47.27 -9.70 5.44
C ILE A 840 -47.78 -8.70 6.49
N ALA A 841 -46.96 -8.31 7.47
CA ALA A 841 -47.33 -7.28 8.45
C ALA A 841 -47.42 -5.85 7.85
N ASN A 842 -46.65 -5.52 6.79
CA ASN A 842 -46.47 -4.14 6.29
C ASN A 842 -46.46 -4.08 4.75
N LEU A 843 -47.36 -3.34 4.10
CA LEU A 843 -47.99 -3.82 2.84
C LEU A 843 -48.34 -2.73 1.77
N LYS A 844 -47.72 -2.73 0.53
CA LYS A 844 -48.07 -2.03 -0.77
C LYS A 844 -47.23 -2.52 -1.99
N THR A 845 -47.51 -2.54 -3.33
CA THR A 845 -48.69 -2.60 -4.28
C THR A 845 -48.30 -2.93 -5.80
N GLY A 846 -48.43 -4.17 -6.38
CA GLY A 846 -48.43 -4.53 -7.86
C GLY A 846 -47.14 -5.14 -8.54
N TYR A 847 -47.05 -5.85 -9.72
CA TYR A 847 -47.90 -6.34 -10.88
C TYR A 847 -47.34 -7.61 -11.68
N SER A 848 -48.08 -8.20 -12.68
CA SER A 848 -48.14 -9.65 -13.16
C SER A 848 -47.62 -10.08 -14.57
N ASN A 849 -47.39 -11.37 -14.99
CA ASN A 849 -48.07 -12.69 -14.79
C ASN A 849 -47.29 -13.97 -15.32
N ASN A 850 -47.49 -15.21 -14.79
CA ASN A 850 -46.83 -16.51 -15.20
C ASN A 850 -47.49 -17.86 -14.68
N ILE A 851 -48.63 -18.30 -15.25
CA ILE A 851 -49.73 -19.02 -14.52
C ILE A 851 -49.45 -20.31 -13.69
N HIS A 852 -48.47 -21.16 -14.01
CA HIS A 852 -48.33 -22.45 -13.31
C HIS A 852 -47.86 -22.30 -11.86
N CYS A 853 -47.26 -21.15 -11.51
CA CYS A 853 -46.78 -20.88 -10.16
C CYS A 853 -47.92 -20.61 -9.15
N LEU A 854 -49.18 -20.48 -9.61
CA LEU A 854 -50.37 -20.26 -8.77
C LEU A 854 -50.46 -21.25 -7.60
N THR A 855 -50.16 -22.52 -7.83
CA THR A 855 -50.15 -23.59 -6.82
C THR A 855 -49.29 -23.22 -5.60
N LYS A 856 -48.04 -22.79 -5.83
CA LYS A 856 -47.11 -22.43 -4.74
C LYS A 856 -47.56 -21.16 -4.00
N ALA A 857 -48.11 -20.19 -4.73
CA ALA A 857 -48.69 -18.98 -4.17
C ALA A 857 -49.86 -19.28 -3.21
N ILE A 858 -50.81 -20.11 -3.65
CA ILE A 858 -52.00 -20.45 -2.85
C ILE A 858 -51.60 -21.10 -1.53
N ILE A 859 -50.66 -22.06 -1.57
CA ILE A 859 -50.21 -22.81 -0.39
C ILE A 859 -49.49 -21.87 0.59
N GLN A 860 -48.41 -21.20 0.17
CA GLN A 860 -47.55 -20.43 1.08
C GLN A 860 -48.23 -19.14 1.59
N VAL A 861 -49.05 -18.47 0.77
CA VAL A 861 -49.83 -17.30 1.23
C VAL A 861 -50.93 -17.73 2.22
N SER A 862 -51.58 -18.89 2.00
CA SER A 862 -52.55 -19.42 2.96
C SER A 862 -51.88 -19.80 4.28
N ALA A 863 -50.75 -20.52 4.24
CA ALA A 863 -50.00 -20.88 5.44
C ALA A 863 -49.58 -19.64 6.26
N ALA A 864 -49.01 -18.63 5.60
CA ALA A 864 -48.59 -17.41 6.28
C ALA A 864 -49.77 -16.59 6.83
N LEU A 865 -50.83 -16.36 6.04
CA LEU A 865 -52.02 -15.61 6.49
C LEU A 865 -52.74 -16.31 7.64
N PHE A 866 -52.95 -17.63 7.58
CA PHE A 866 -53.63 -18.35 8.66
C PHE A 866 -52.75 -18.50 9.90
N THR A 867 -51.42 -18.53 9.77
CA THR A 867 -50.50 -18.40 10.92
C THR A 867 -50.66 -17.02 11.58
N VAL A 868 -50.60 -15.92 10.81
CA VAL A 868 -50.77 -14.54 11.33
C VAL A 868 -52.13 -14.34 12.01
N TYR A 869 -53.20 -14.93 11.49
CA TYR A 869 -54.54 -14.85 12.09
C TYR A 869 -54.86 -15.96 13.10
N ASN A 870 -53.87 -16.78 13.48
CA ASN A 870 -54.00 -17.90 14.42
C ASN A 870 -55.18 -18.85 14.08
N LYS A 871 -55.24 -19.29 12.83
CA LYS A 871 -56.26 -20.21 12.27
C LYS A 871 -55.60 -21.50 11.78
N ASN A 872 -56.35 -22.60 11.84
CA ASN A 872 -55.91 -23.87 11.27
C ASN A 872 -55.75 -23.75 9.73
N ILE A 873 -54.56 -24.04 9.22
CA ILE A 873 -54.19 -23.95 7.80
C ILE A 873 -54.89 -25.05 6.98
N GLU A 874 -54.86 -26.29 7.49
CA GLU A 874 -55.39 -27.50 6.86
C GLU A 874 -56.89 -27.39 6.55
N THR A 875 -57.69 -26.86 7.50
CA THR A 875 -59.15 -26.74 7.30
C THR A 875 -59.52 -25.76 6.19
N HIS A 876 -58.79 -24.66 6.05
CA HIS A 876 -59.04 -23.65 5.02
C HIS A 876 -58.48 -24.07 3.65
N LEU A 877 -57.35 -24.79 3.61
CA LEU A 877 -56.86 -25.39 2.36
C LEU A 877 -57.78 -26.52 1.87
N LYS A 878 -58.38 -27.31 2.77
CA LYS A 878 -59.45 -28.27 2.43
C LYS A 878 -60.68 -27.57 1.86
N GLU A 879 -61.13 -26.48 2.46
CA GLU A 879 -62.27 -25.69 1.96
C GLU A 879 -61.99 -25.15 0.54
N PHE A 880 -60.79 -24.59 0.31
CA PHE A 880 -60.35 -24.17 -1.02
C PHE A 880 -60.35 -25.33 -2.02
N LEU A 881 -59.81 -26.49 -1.64
CA LEU A 881 -59.73 -27.68 -2.49
C LEU A 881 -61.12 -28.18 -2.92
N VAL A 882 -62.09 -28.20 -2.01
CA VAL A 882 -63.49 -28.57 -2.30
C VAL A 882 -64.09 -27.60 -3.33
N VAL A 883 -63.99 -26.28 -3.10
CA VAL A 883 -64.59 -25.27 -3.98
C VAL A 883 -63.93 -25.29 -5.37
N ALA A 884 -62.60 -25.39 -5.44
CA ALA A 884 -61.87 -25.51 -6.71
C ALA A 884 -62.25 -26.79 -7.48
N SER A 885 -62.39 -27.92 -6.78
CA SER A 885 -62.83 -29.20 -7.38
C SER A 885 -64.22 -29.08 -8.00
N VAL A 886 -65.19 -28.52 -7.27
CA VAL A 886 -66.56 -28.32 -7.75
C VAL A 886 -66.59 -27.42 -8.99
N SER A 887 -65.86 -26.30 -8.98
CA SER A 887 -65.79 -25.39 -10.14
C SER A 887 -65.18 -26.02 -11.38
N LEU A 888 -64.13 -26.85 -11.23
CA LEU A 888 -63.51 -27.55 -12.37
C LEU A 888 -64.33 -28.73 -12.88
N LEU A 889 -65.07 -29.43 -12.01
CA LEU A 889 -66.01 -30.47 -12.41
C LEU A 889 -67.23 -29.89 -13.15
N GLN A 890 -67.71 -28.70 -12.76
CA GLN A 890 -68.72 -27.94 -13.51
C GLN A 890 -68.20 -27.54 -14.91
N LEU A 891 -66.96 -27.03 -15.01
CA LEU A 891 -66.30 -26.76 -16.30
C LEU A 891 -66.11 -28.03 -17.15
N GLY A 892 -66.14 -29.22 -16.55
CA GLY A 892 -66.18 -30.51 -17.24
C GLY A 892 -67.45 -30.75 -18.06
N GLN A 893 -68.55 -30.06 -17.74
CA GLN A 893 -69.87 -30.18 -18.41
C GLN A 893 -70.11 -29.07 -19.46
N GLU A 894 -69.29 -28.02 -19.48
CA GLU A 894 -69.39 -26.90 -20.40
C GLU A 894 -69.08 -27.33 -21.85
N THR A 895 -69.96 -27.00 -22.81
CA THR A 895 -69.77 -27.37 -24.24
C THR A 895 -69.07 -26.29 -25.08
N ASP A 896 -68.76 -25.13 -24.51
CA ASP A 896 -68.08 -24.03 -25.21
C ASP A 896 -66.60 -24.34 -25.45
N LYS A 897 -66.22 -24.44 -26.73
CA LYS A 897 -64.84 -24.74 -27.17
C LYS A 897 -63.83 -23.64 -26.84
N LEU A 898 -64.25 -22.40 -26.60
CA LEU A 898 -63.36 -21.32 -26.19
C LEU A 898 -63.03 -21.43 -24.69
N LYS A 899 -64.05 -21.62 -23.84
CA LYS A 899 -63.87 -21.82 -22.39
C LYS A 899 -63.12 -23.11 -22.05
N THR A 900 -63.37 -24.19 -22.79
CA THR A 900 -62.77 -25.50 -22.54
C THR A 900 -61.38 -25.70 -23.18
N ARG A 901 -60.89 -24.75 -23.99
CA ARG A 901 -59.67 -24.90 -24.82
C ARG A 901 -58.43 -25.41 -24.09
N ASN A 902 -58.22 -24.98 -22.84
CA ASN A 902 -57.07 -25.34 -22.01
C ASN A 902 -57.46 -26.17 -20.77
N ARG A 903 -58.66 -26.78 -20.77
CA ARG A 903 -59.27 -27.40 -19.59
C ARG A 903 -58.37 -28.45 -18.95
N GLU A 904 -57.80 -29.39 -19.72
CA GLU A 904 -56.90 -30.42 -19.19
C GLU A 904 -55.67 -29.79 -18.49
N SER A 905 -55.05 -28.78 -19.11
CA SER A 905 -53.90 -28.06 -18.54
C SER A 905 -54.26 -27.33 -17.23
N ILE A 906 -55.48 -26.80 -17.13
CA ILE A 906 -55.98 -26.14 -15.91
C ILE A 906 -56.29 -27.19 -14.83
N SER A 907 -56.87 -28.35 -15.18
CA SER A 907 -57.12 -29.44 -14.23
C SER A 907 -55.84 -29.92 -13.54
N LEU A 908 -54.69 -29.90 -14.23
CA LEU A 908 -53.41 -30.28 -13.63
C LEU A 908 -52.96 -29.38 -12.46
N LEU A 909 -53.48 -28.15 -12.33
CA LEU A 909 -53.22 -27.28 -11.19
C LEU A 909 -53.77 -27.84 -9.86
N MET A 910 -54.75 -28.75 -9.91
CA MET A 910 -55.29 -29.42 -8.72
C MET A 910 -54.30 -30.39 -8.06
N ARG A 911 -53.19 -30.72 -8.73
CA ARG A 911 -52.04 -31.37 -8.10
C ARG A 911 -51.25 -30.35 -7.26
N LEU A 912 -51.85 -29.95 -6.14
CA LEU A 912 -51.25 -29.05 -5.15
C LEU A 912 -50.22 -29.84 -4.31
N GLU A 913 -48.93 -29.71 -4.63
CA GLU A 913 -47.87 -30.34 -3.84
C GLU A 913 -47.64 -29.53 -2.55
N SER A 914 -48.20 -30.03 -1.43
CA SER A 914 -48.34 -29.35 -0.14
C SER A 914 -48.21 -30.35 1.01
N SER A 915 -47.52 -29.99 2.09
CA SER A 915 -47.49 -30.78 3.34
C SER A 915 -48.84 -30.80 4.08
N PHE A 916 -49.74 -29.85 3.78
CA PHE A 916 -51.05 -29.71 4.42
C PHE A 916 -52.21 -30.42 3.68
N LEU A 917 -51.98 -31.05 2.52
CA LEU A 917 -53.03 -31.70 1.72
C LEU A 917 -52.56 -33.08 1.22
N THR A 918 -53.26 -34.15 1.59
CA THR A 918 -52.92 -35.51 1.11
C THR A 918 -53.62 -35.86 -0.20
N LEU A 919 -53.08 -36.85 -0.92
CA LEU A 919 -53.69 -37.41 -2.13
C LEU A 919 -55.09 -37.98 -1.88
N ASP A 920 -55.38 -38.50 -0.68
CA ASP A 920 -56.71 -39.02 -0.32
C ASP A 920 -57.74 -37.89 -0.19
N MET A 921 -57.33 -36.72 0.32
CA MET A 921 -58.18 -35.53 0.36
C MET A 921 -58.52 -35.05 -1.05
N LEU A 922 -57.54 -35.08 -1.97
CA LEU A 922 -57.76 -34.77 -3.38
C LEU A 922 -58.71 -35.77 -4.05
N GLU A 923 -58.47 -37.08 -3.92
CA GLU A 923 -59.32 -38.12 -4.53
C GLU A 923 -60.78 -38.06 -4.05
N SER A 924 -61.00 -37.68 -2.77
CA SER A 924 -62.34 -37.51 -2.21
C SER A 924 -63.18 -36.40 -2.88
N CYS A 925 -62.54 -35.45 -3.57
CA CYS A 925 -63.15 -34.25 -4.14
C CYS A 925 -62.98 -34.14 -5.67
N PHE A 926 -61.89 -34.66 -6.23
CA PHE A 926 -61.55 -34.60 -7.66
C PHE A 926 -60.84 -35.89 -8.11
N PRO A 927 -61.50 -36.79 -8.85
CA PRO A 927 -60.93 -38.11 -9.17
C PRO A 927 -59.64 -38.04 -9.99
N TYR A 928 -58.58 -38.70 -9.51
CA TYR A 928 -57.24 -38.74 -10.12
C TYR A 928 -57.24 -39.32 -11.54
N VAL A 929 -58.26 -40.10 -11.91
CA VAL A 929 -58.47 -40.55 -13.29
C VAL A 929 -58.56 -39.37 -14.27
N LEU A 930 -59.16 -38.24 -13.86
CA LEU A 930 -59.23 -37.02 -14.67
C LEU A 930 -57.85 -36.39 -14.83
N LEU A 931 -57.07 -36.29 -13.75
CA LEU A 931 -55.69 -35.77 -13.77
C LEU A 931 -54.77 -36.63 -14.63
N ARG A 932 -54.87 -37.96 -14.54
CA ARG A 932 -54.12 -38.93 -15.35
C ARG A 932 -54.46 -38.80 -16.84
N ASN A 933 -55.74 -38.60 -17.18
CA ASN A 933 -56.17 -38.40 -18.55
C ASN A 933 -55.66 -37.05 -19.09
N ALA A 934 -55.83 -35.96 -18.33
CA ALA A 934 -55.31 -34.63 -18.67
C ALA A 934 -53.79 -34.64 -18.90
N TYR A 935 -53.02 -35.28 -18.03
CA TYR A 935 -51.57 -35.43 -18.18
C TYR A 935 -51.20 -36.15 -19.47
N ARG A 936 -51.94 -37.22 -19.82
CA ARG A 936 -51.75 -37.98 -21.08
C ARG A 936 -52.12 -37.17 -22.33
N GLU A 937 -53.14 -36.32 -22.24
CA GLU A 937 -53.64 -35.48 -23.33
C GLU A 937 -52.66 -34.33 -23.64
N VAL A 938 -52.18 -33.63 -22.59
CA VAL A 938 -51.14 -32.59 -22.69
C VAL A 938 -49.83 -33.19 -23.22
N SER A 939 -49.41 -34.34 -22.69
CA SER A 939 -48.21 -35.06 -23.17
C SER A 939 -48.33 -35.55 -24.62
N ARG A 940 -49.55 -35.82 -25.12
CA ARG A 940 -49.79 -36.13 -26.53
C ARG A 940 -49.67 -34.91 -27.41
N HIS A 941 -50.19 -33.76 -26.98
CA HIS A 941 -50.11 -32.52 -27.77
C HIS A 941 -48.67 -32.02 -27.92
N SER A 942 -47.85 -32.08 -26.86
CA SER A 942 -46.43 -31.72 -26.94
C SER A 942 -45.60 -32.69 -27.78
N ALA A 943 -45.91 -33.99 -27.73
CA ALA A 943 -45.29 -34.97 -28.63
C ALA A 943 -45.67 -34.72 -30.10
N CYS A 944 -46.94 -34.40 -30.38
CA CYS A 944 -47.44 -34.21 -31.75
C CYS A 944 -46.86 -32.97 -32.42
N SER A 945 -46.76 -31.83 -31.71
CA SER A 945 -46.15 -30.61 -32.25
C SER A 945 -44.66 -30.77 -32.57
N SER A 946 -43.94 -31.63 -31.84
CA SER A 946 -42.54 -31.97 -32.14
C SER A 946 -42.38 -32.79 -33.43
N CYS A 947 -43.43 -33.47 -33.90
CA CYS A 947 -43.40 -34.24 -35.14
C CYS A 947 -43.69 -33.40 -36.39
N THR A 948 -44.32 -32.22 -36.24
CA THR A 948 -44.57 -31.26 -37.33
C THR A 948 -43.42 -30.27 -37.57
N ALA A 949 -42.31 -30.39 -36.83
CA ALA A 949 -41.14 -29.52 -36.90
C ALA A 949 -39.85 -30.31 -37.25
N LYS A 950 -39.92 -31.12 -38.32
CA LYS A 950 -38.82 -31.93 -38.87
C LYS A 950 -38.77 -31.85 -40.39
#